data_AF-A0A136MBX0-F1
#
_entry.id   AF-A0A136MBX0-F1
#
_cell.length_a   1.000
_cell.length_b   1.000
_cell.length_c   1.000
_cell.angle_alpha   90.00
_cell.angle_beta   90.00
_cell.angle_gamma   90.00
#
_symmetry.space_group_name_H-M   'P 1'
#
loop_
_entity.id
_entity.type
_entity.pdbx_description
1 polymer ?
#
loop_
_entity_poly.entity_id
_entity_poly.type
_entity_poly.pdbx_seq_one_letter_code
_entity_poly.pdbx_strand_id
1 'polypeptide(L)'
;MLVSLHGLGQIADPVKGIDINTLVLQSSDATPAYLIHHNKWNTSHPFIVVSPQLKADGNGVEQDYTAAFIDEIVEHVKTLRTIDTNRIYFTGLSLGGQGSMIYAMAHPDKVTAMVTMANRTNEIIQDACNLVGKPLWMFHGTDDIVYYSNSVDMLNAIISCVPTPTITPHLTTVHAGRHDIWNAVYTLTAGFDIYNWLLQFSLADNSNKPPSVFAGSNKKFLTQEGTVYLHGDAFDIDGTVTSVQWTKVSGPAVTLENANTLILSITNLQPGTFTFRLTATDNLGQQRSDDITVTLAASTTEHTVTGLTLYNGLTNAPIGALTDGMVINKYLLGVQEFNVLATTNKPGAGSSHVIFRINEHQFVRSAGVYYPATTFVFTPQTSPNKEWQILPGAYTFCGAAITGNPLPPALTITENFSKCVRFTVFDQPIKQFYAQAGEDVSLLTSWGSNPDGSGDPPESFTGAFQVFNVQAAVQQNQALTIGGIESYLWVRAGGELTLNNNFTGAINLEGNGVVHVNTSQPVIFGSVSPASTVWFGTNATSIPAAAYGHVVIAGSVKTLPEGNLALAGNLQIEAGAGLSGSLSGTSTITLAGNLQIAGALNPERKFNLHFKESLSHTLLLGGLSSFNELMVKTGASVSVSGTTARVLELGTSSGGGLTIEDNGELLLANHTLSISGQGVITCNQNGQVGFSKGAVTYNSQSTTPSSLRVKTNADSIQVLRVNGSTNSQLTVANRLYVLDSMQVVQGNLHSNNIILVSTAEKTARIAAFTGSGTLTGPIGFQRYIRPGRMYRYLAFPVAGVMVDSLQEYLPVTGNFWVPRKVPALPRPLLPCFSLKIMPGHLFPPPIVRLNSPSGGVILYLCDTKTNH
;
A
#
# COMPACT_ATOMS: atom_id res chain seq x y z
N MET A 1 -21.43 -23.36 46.60
CA MET A 1 -20.36 -24.36 46.86
C MET A 1 -19.40 -24.35 45.69
N LEU A 2 -18.10 -24.51 45.90
CA LEU A 2 -17.08 -24.67 44.86
C LEU A 2 -16.42 -26.04 45.02
N VAL A 3 -16.62 -26.94 44.06
CA VAL A 3 -15.98 -28.25 44.01
C VAL A 3 -14.70 -28.12 43.20
N SER A 4 -13.55 -28.41 43.80
CA SER A 4 -12.22 -28.27 43.21
C SER A 4 -11.57 -29.63 43.01
N LEU A 5 -11.52 -30.11 41.77
CA LEU A 5 -10.95 -31.41 41.41
C LEU A 5 -9.47 -31.30 41.07
N HIS A 6 -8.65 -32.14 41.69
CA HIS A 6 -7.19 -32.13 41.52
C HIS A 6 -6.75 -32.90 40.26
N GLY A 7 -5.48 -32.75 39.87
CA GLY A 7 -4.86 -33.45 38.75
C GLY A 7 -4.29 -34.82 39.13
N LEU A 8 -3.59 -35.47 38.19
CA LEU A 8 -2.99 -36.80 38.40
C LEU A 8 -2.02 -36.86 39.59
N GLY A 9 -1.24 -35.80 39.79
CA GLY A 9 -0.19 -35.75 40.81
C GLY A 9 -0.68 -35.78 42.26
N GLN A 10 -2.00 -35.72 42.49
CA GLN A 10 -2.61 -35.71 43.83
C GLN A 10 -3.52 -36.92 44.10
N ILE A 11 -3.57 -37.91 43.19
CA ILE A 11 -4.23 -39.19 43.45
C ILE A 11 -3.59 -39.85 44.68
N ALA A 12 -4.42 -40.43 45.55
CA ALA A 12 -3.97 -41.11 46.74
C ALA A 12 -3.04 -42.28 46.40
N ASP A 13 -1.95 -42.41 47.16
CA ASP A 13 -0.96 -43.46 46.97
C ASP A 13 -1.63 -44.86 47.13
N PRO A 14 -1.41 -45.80 46.19
CA PRO A 14 -2.07 -47.10 46.21
C PRO A 14 -1.70 -47.97 47.42
N VAL A 15 -0.58 -47.67 48.09
CA VAL A 15 -0.09 -48.38 49.28
C VAL A 15 -0.42 -47.62 50.57
N LYS A 16 -0.23 -46.29 50.59
CA LYS A 16 -0.44 -45.46 51.80
C LYS A 16 -1.90 -45.03 51.99
N GLY A 17 -2.72 -45.08 50.95
CA GLY A 17 -4.11 -44.64 50.99
C GLY A 17 -4.28 -43.12 50.97
N ILE A 18 -5.47 -42.66 51.37
CA ILE A 18 -5.88 -41.24 51.35
C ILE A 18 -5.03 -40.44 52.34
N ASP A 19 -4.46 -39.32 51.88
CA ASP A 19 -3.66 -38.40 52.68
C ASP A 19 -3.91 -36.95 52.27
N ILE A 20 -4.55 -36.18 53.14
CA ILE A 20 -4.89 -34.77 52.90
C ILE A 20 -3.66 -33.90 52.58
N ASN A 21 -2.47 -34.27 53.04
CA ASN A 21 -1.24 -33.52 52.79
C ASN A 21 -0.90 -33.43 51.30
N THR A 22 -1.29 -34.43 50.51
CA THR A 22 -1.10 -34.42 49.05
C THR A 22 -1.91 -33.32 48.35
N LEU A 23 -3.03 -32.89 48.94
CA LEU A 23 -3.86 -31.80 48.44
C LEU A 23 -3.42 -30.44 48.95
N VAL A 24 -2.92 -30.37 50.20
CA VAL A 24 -2.68 -29.08 50.87
C VAL A 24 -1.22 -28.65 50.98
N LEU A 25 -0.24 -29.56 50.84
CA LEU A 25 1.20 -29.25 51.03
C LEU A 25 2.03 -29.23 49.74
N GLN A 26 1.46 -29.58 48.58
CA GLN A 26 2.21 -29.48 47.31
C GLN A 26 2.43 -28.02 46.93
N SER A 27 3.65 -27.54 47.18
CA SER A 27 4.05 -26.14 46.95
C SER A 27 4.04 -25.71 45.48
N SER A 28 3.98 -26.65 44.55
CA SER A 28 3.88 -26.40 43.11
C SER A 28 2.46 -26.13 42.62
N ASP A 29 1.42 -26.42 43.39
CA ASP A 29 0.02 -26.33 42.95
C ASP A 29 -0.82 -25.47 43.89
N ALA A 30 -1.06 -24.22 43.49
CA ALA A 30 -1.87 -23.24 44.20
C ALA A 30 -3.38 -23.51 44.10
N THR A 31 -3.78 -24.77 44.27
CA THR A 31 -5.20 -25.16 44.31
C THR A 31 -5.95 -24.45 45.44
N PRO A 32 -7.29 -24.35 45.36
CA PRO A 32 -8.09 -23.82 46.46
C PRO A 32 -7.77 -24.46 47.83
N ALA A 33 -7.54 -25.78 47.89
CA ALA A 33 -7.15 -26.47 49.12
C ALA A 33 -5.81 -25.97 49.68
N TYR A 34 -4.78 -25.87 48.81
CA TYR A 34 -3.48 -25.32 49.18
C TYR A 34 -3.58 -23.87 49.67
N LEU A 35 -4.30 -23.02 48.95
CA LEU A 35 -4.46 -21.60 49.27
C LEU A 35 -5.17 -21.41 50.62
N ILE A 36 -6.20 -22.20 50.91
CA ILE A 36 -6.91 -22.17 52.19
C ILE A 36 -5.98 -22.60 53.32
N HIS A 37 -5.29 -23.73 53.17
CA HIS A 37 -4.39 -24.27 54.20
C HIS A 37 -3.26 -23.28 54.56
N HIS A 38 -2.77 -22.53 53.58
CA HIS A 38 -1.67 -21.58 53.74
C HIS A 38 -2.12 -20.12 54.02
N ASN A 39 -3.40 -19.89 54.34
CA ASN A 39 -3.96 -18.55 54.57
C ASN A 39 -3.74 -17.56 53.41
N LYS A 40 -3.72 -18.05 52.17
CA LYS A 40 -3.61 -17.26 50.93
C LYS A 40 -4.95 -17.11 50.21
N TRP A 41 -6.00 -17.79 50.68
CA TRP A 41 -7.36 -17.66 50.14
C TRP A 41 -7.98 -16.31 50.54
N ASN A 42 -8.56 -15.60 49.57
CA ASN A 42 -9.29 -14.36 49.84
C ASN A 42 -10.61 -14.68 50.56
N THR A 43 -10.71 -14.31 51.84
CA THR A 43 -11.89 -14.56 52.68
C THR A 43 -13.14 -13.81 52.23
N SER A 44 -13.02 -12.86 51.30
CA SER A 44 -14.16 -12.19 50.65
C SER A 44 -14.92 -13.13 49.69
N HIS A 45 -14.30 -14.22 49.23
CA HIS A 45 -14.96 -15.20 48.39
C HIS A 45 -15.87 -16.11 49.24
N PRO A 46 -17.20 -16.14 49.01
CA PRO A 46 -18.17 -16.71 49.93
C PRO A 46 -18.38 -18.23 49.77
N PHE A 47 -17.40 -18.95 49.20
CA PHE A 47 -17.58 -20.37 48.86
C PHE A 47 -17.34 -21.29 50.06
N ILE A 48 -18.21 -22.28 50.23
CA ILE A 48 -17.80 -23.57 50.81
C ILE A 48 -17.01 -24.30 49.74
N VAL A 49 -15.71 -24.54 49.98
CA VAL A 49 -14.80 -25.20 49.06
C VAL A 49 -14.68 -26.69 49.42
N VAL A 50 -14.85 -27.56 48.42
CA VAL A 50 -14.76 -29.02 48.55
C VAL A 50 -13.68 -29.52 47.61
N SER A 51 -12.64 -30.17 48.14
CA SER A 51 -11.55 -30.75 47.36
C SER A 51 -11.43 -32.24 47.64
N PRO A 52 -12.18 -33.10 46.93
CA PRO A 52 -12.10 -34.54 47.15
C PRO A 52 -10.78 -35.11 46.65
N GLN A 53 -10.30 -36.19 47.28
CA GLN A 53 -9.14 -36.93 46.81
C GLN A 53 -9.58 -38.20 46.08
N LEU A 54 -9.09 -38.39 44.84
CA LEU A 54 -9.26 -39.63 44.09
C LEU A 54 -8.35 -40.72 44.66
N LYS A 55 -8.83 -41.96 44.76
CA LYS A 55 -8.05 -43.11 45.25
C LYS A 55 -7.45 -43.88 44.06
N ALA A 56 -6.16 -44.22 44.12
CA ALA A 56 -5.57 -45.12 43.13
C ALA A 56 -6.16 -46.53 43.21
N ASP A 57 -6.30 -47.21 42.07
CA ASP A 57 -6.57 -48.65 42.09
C ASP A 57 -5.30 -49.41 42.49
N GLY A 58 -5.46 -50.62 43.04
CA GLY A 58 -4.34 -51.44 43.49
C GLY A 58 -3.44 -51.96 42.36
N ASN A 59 -3.72 -51.60 41.10
CA ASN A 59 -3.04 -52.08 39.91
C ASN A 59 -2.14 -51.02 39.26
N GLY A 60 -2.10 -49.80 39.79
CA GLY A 60 -1.25 -48.71 39.29
C GLY A 60 -1.72 -48.15 37.95
N VAL A 61 -3.00 -48.33 37.60
CA VAL A 61 -3.60 -47.74 36.39
C VAL A 61 -4.09 -46.33 36.72
N GLU A 62 -3.85 -45.41 35.79
CA GLU A 62 -4.40 -44.04 35.84
C GLU A 62 -5.92 -44.09 36.06
N GLN A 63 -6.40 -43.40 37.10
CA GLN A 63 -7.82 -43.35 37.44
C GLN A 63 -8.43 -42.04 36.95
N ASP A 64 -9.52 -42.13 36.21
CA ASP A 64 -10.32 -40.97 35.84
C ASP A 64 -11.44 -40.73 36.86
N TYR A 65 -11.85 -39.46 37.00
CA TYR A 65 -13.05 -39.14 37.78
C TYR A 65 -14.30 -39.71 37.11
N THR A 66 -15.15 -40.37 37.88
CA THR A 66 -16.48 -40.78 37.43
C THR A 66 -17.55 -39.82 37.94
N ALA A 67 -18.63 -39.64 37.17
CA ALA A 67 -19.76 -38.83 37.60
C ALA A 67 -20.37 -39.35 38.93
N ALA A 68 -20.45 -40.67 39.11
CA ALA A 68 -20.99 -41.29 40.32
C ALA A 68 -20.17 -40.96 41.58
N PHE A 69 -18.83 -41.01 41.48
CA PHE A 69 -17.95 -40.64 42.59
C PHE A 69 -18.13 -39.18 42.99
N ILE A 70 -18.16 -38.28 42.02
CA ILE A 70 -18.35 -36.84 42.27
C ILE A 70 -19.75 -36.59 42.87
N ASP A 71 -20.79 -37.26 42.37
CA ASP A 71 -22.17 -37.10 42.87
C ASP A 71 -22.29 -37.52 44.33
N GLU A 72 -21.70 -38.67 44.70
CA GLU A 72 -21.70 -39.17 46.08
C GLU A 72 -21.12 -38.13 47.04
N ILE A 73 -20.00 -37.49 46.68
CA ILE A 73 -19.36 -36.44 47.49
C ILE A 73 -20.24 -35.20 47.58
N VAL A 74 -20.78 -34.73 46.44
CA VAL A 74 -21.63 -33.54 46.39
C VAL A 74 -22.87 -33.73 47.26
N GLU A 75 -23.55 -34.86 47.16
CA GLU A 75 -24.72 -35.18 47.97
C GLU A 75 -24.35 -35.38 49.45
N HIS A 76 -23.22 -36.02 49.75
CA HIS A 76 -22.76 -36.17 51.12
C HIS A 76 -22.49 -34.80 51.79
N VAL A 77 -21.82 -33.87 51.10
CA VAL A 77 -21.54 -32.52 51.64
C VAL A 77 -22.83 -31.74 51.92
N LYS A 78 -23.88 -31.90 51.10
CA LYS A 78 -25.19 -31.29 51.37
C LYS A 78 -25.82 -31.77 52.67
N THR A 79 -25.48 -32.97 53.15
CA THR A 79 -25.90 -33.44 54.48
C THR A 79 -25.13 -32.78 55.63
N LEU A 80 -23.91 -32.29 55.36
CA LEU A 80 -23.01 -31.73 56.37
C LEU A 80 -23.08 -30.21 56.49
N ARG A 81 -23.51 -29.51 55.45
CA ARG A 81 -23.52 -28.04 55.37
C ARG A 81 -24.78 -27.57 54.62
N THR A 82 -25.28 -26.39 54.99
CA THR A 82 -26.31 -25.70 54.20
C THR A 82 -25.69 -25.18 52.90
N ILE A 83 -26.05 -25.80 51.78
CA ILE A 83 -25.57 -25.43 50.45
C ILE A 83 -26.70 -24.76 49.67
N ASP A 84 -26.41 -23.64 49.02
CA ASP A 84 -27.27 -23.11 47.96
C ASP A 84 -27.15 -24.01 46.72
N THR A 85 -28.16 -24.82 46.47
CA THR A 85 -28.19 -25.79 45.38
C THR A 85 -28.26 -25.14 44.00
N ASN A 86 -28.62 -23.85 43.93
CA ASN A 86 -28.61 -23.09 42.67
C ASN A 86 -27.22 -22.54 42.35
N ARG A 87 -26.23 -22.70 43.24
CA ARG A 87 -24.86 -22.19 43.10
C ARG A 87 -23.84 -23.25 43.49
N ILE A 88 -23.80 -24.32 42.71
CA ILE A 88 -22.77 -25.36 42.79
C ILE A 88 -21.85 -25.21 41.59
N TYR A 89 -20.65 -24.71 41.86
CA TYR A 89 -19.63 -24.45 40.85
C TYR A 89 -18.58 -25.53 40.87
N PHE A 90 -17.96 -25.74 39.72
CA PHE A 90 -16.87 -26.68 39.56
C PHE A 90 -15.62 -25.96 39.07
N THR A 91 -14.48 -26.38 39.59
CA THR A 91 -13.18 -26.03 39.06
C THR A 91 -12.26 -27.23 39.07
N GLY A 92 -11.34 -27.29 38.11
CA GLY A 92 -10.44 -28.42 38.03
C GLY A 92 -9.26 -28.19 37.12
N LEU A 93 -8.16 -28.85 37.43
CA LEU A 93 -6.91 -28.78 36.68
C LEU A 93 -6.55 -30.14 36.09
N SER A 94 -6.04 -30.18 34.85
CA SER A 94 -5.61 -31.41 34.20
C SER A 94 -6.72 -32.47 34.20
N LEU A 95 -6.47 -33.64 34.80
CA LEU A 95 -7.47 -34.66 35.08
C LEU A 95 -8.74 -34.13 35.78
N GLY A 96 -8.62 -33.21 36.73
CA GLY A 96 -9.76 -32.60 37.41
C GLY A 96 -10.57 -31.67 36.50
N GLY A 97 -9.94 -31.10 35.46
CA GLY A 97 -10.64 -30.34 34.41
C GLY A 97 -11.55 -31.27 33.60
N GLN A 98 -11.04 -32.43 33.19
CA GLN A 98 -11.82 -33.51 32.57
C GLN A 98 -12.96 -33.97 33.49
N GLY A 99 -12.67 -34.26 34.76
CA GLY A 99 -13.66 -34.69 35.75
C GLY A 99 -14.79 -33.69 35.97
N SER A 100 -14.47 -32.40 35.93
CA SER A 100 -15.48 -31.33 36.05
C SER A 100 -16.47 -31.37 34.88
N MET A 101 -15.96 -31.55 33.66
CA MET A 101 -16.79 -31.69 32.46
C MET A 101 -17.59 -32.99 32.45
N ILE A 102 -16.98 -34.12 32.85
CA ILE A 102 -17.67 -35.42 32.97
C ILE A 102 -18.89 -35.30 33.88
N TYR A 103 -18.73 -34.70 35.06
CA TYR A 103 -19.84 -34.54 35.99
C TYR A 103 -20.93 -33.60 35.44
N ALA A 104 -20.54 -32.50 34.79
CA ALA A 104 -21.51 -31.58 34.21
C ALA A 104 -22.29 -32.17 33.04
N MET A 105 -21.68 -33.05 32.23
CA MET A 105 -22.38 -33.77 31.16
C MET A 105 -23.38 -34.79 31.72
N ALA A 106 -23.04 -35.45 32.82
CA ALA A 106 -23.91 -36.45 33.45
C ALA A 106 -25.01 -35.86 34.34
N HIS A 107 -24.73 -34.73 34.99
CA HIS A 107 -25.62 -34.04 35.94
C HIS A 107 -25.72 -32.54 35.65
N PRO A 108 -26.17 -32.15 34.44
CA PRO A 108 -26.21 -30.75 34.04
C PRO A 108 -27.09 -29.91 34.98
N ASP A 109 -28.15 -30.47 35.55
CA ASP A 109 -29.06 -29.83 36.49
C ASP A 109 -28.43 -29.52 37.86
N LYS A 110 -27.29 -30.14 38.19
CA LYS A 110 -26.57 -29.94 39.45
C LYS A 110 -25.36 -29.01 39.33
N VAL A 111 -24.97 -28.63 38.11
CA VAL A 111 -23.79 -27.78 37.86
C VAL A 111 -24.22 -26.41 37.34
N THR A 112 -23.83 -25.37 38.09
CA THR A 112 -24.16 -23.98 37.77
C THR A 112 -23.18 -23.37 36.76
N ALA A 113 -21.87 -23.50 37.01
CA ALA A 113 -20.81 -22.98 36.14
C ALA A 113 -19.48 -23.69 36.42
N MET A 114 -18.56 -23.65 35.46
CA MET A 114 -17.26 -24.32 35.52
C MET A 114 -16.11 -23.42 35.10
N VAL A 115 -15.00 -23.51 35.83
CA VAL A 115 -13.69 -23.00 35.40
C VAL A 115 -12.72 -24.17 35.31
N THR A 116 -12.22 -24.51 34.12
CA THR A 116 -11.35 -25.68 33.97
C THR A 116 -10.01 -25.31 33.34
N MET A 117 -8.94 -26.02 33.67
CA MET A 117 -7.58 -25.61 33.34
C MET A 117 -6.78 -26.81 32.82
N ALA A 118 -5.98 -26.62 31.77
CA ALA A 118 -5.09 -27.65 31.20
C ALA A 118 -5.85 -28.94 30.82
N ASN A 119 -6.98 -28.80 30.14
CA ASN A 119 -7.98 -29.87 30.02
C ASN A 119 -7.52 -31.08 29.19
N ARG A 120 -7.78 -32.29 29.69
CA ARG A 120 -7.69 -33.56 28.94
C ARG A 120 -9.09 -33.91 28.40
N THR A 121 -9.38 -33.56 27.15
CA THR A 121 -10.74 -33.64 26.59
C THR A 121 -10.91 -34.65 25.46
N ASN A 122 -9.80 -35.16 24.90
CA ASN A 122 -9.76 -36.12 23.80
C ASN A 122 -10.66 -37.35 24.02
N GLU A 123 -10.78 -37.82 25.26
CA GLU A 123 -11.57 -39.00 25.62
C GLU A 123 -13.06 -38.70 25.81
N ILE A 124 -13.42 -37.44 25.98
CA ILE A 124 -14.79 -37.02 26.31
C ILE A 124 -15.42 -36.11 25.25
N ILE A 125 -14.69 -35.81 24.17
CA ILE A 125 -15.13 -34.86 23.13
C ILE A 125 -16.40 -35.30 22.40
N GLN A 126 -16.65 -36.60 22.31
CA GLN A 126 -17.86 -37.17 21.70
C GLN A 126 -19.14 -36.79 22.45
N ASP A 127 -19.03 -36.46 23.74
CA ASP A 127 -20.16 -36.11 24.61
C ASP A 127 -20.32 -34.59 24.77
N ALA A 128 -19.52 -33.78 24.05
CA ALA A 128 -19.44 -32.33 24.19
C ALA A 128 -20.81 -31.61 24.12
N CYS A 129 -21.76 -32.13 23.33
CA CYS A 129 -23.09 -31.53 23.23
C CYS A 129 -23.92 -31.57 24.53
N ASN A 130 -23.54 -32.40 25.51
CA ASN A 130 -24.14 -32.40 26.84
C ASN A 130 -23.72 -31.19 27.69
N LEU A 131 -22.71 -30.43 27.24
CA LEU A 131 -22.28 -29.17 27.88
C LEU A 131 -23.00 -27.94 27.30
N VAL A 132 -23.85 -28.10 26.29
CA VAL A 132 -24.59 -26.98 25.68
C VAL A 132 -25.42 -26.25 26.75
N GLY A 133 -25.27 -24.93 26.82
CA GLY A 133 -25.95 -24.09 27.80
C GLY A 133 -25.33 -24.07 29.19
N LYS A 134 -24.14 -24.68 29.39
CA LYS A 134 -23.40 -24.56 30.65
C LYS A 134 -22.37 -23.44 30.57
N PRO A 135 -22.39 -22.47 31.51
CA PRO A 135 -21.30 -21.51 31.65
C PRO A 135 -19.98 -22.24 31.92
N LEU A 136 -19.07 -22.18 30.94
CA LEU A 136 -17.80 -22.89 30.97
C LEU A 136 -16.69 -21.93 30.53
N TRP A 137 -15.73 -21.69 31.43
CA TRP A 137 -14.52 -20.93 31.14
C TRP A 137 -13.30 -21.85 31.24
N MET A 138 -12.75 -22.19 30.08
CA MET A 138 -11.56 -23.00 29.95
C MET A 138 -10.31 -22.13 29.91
N PHE A 139 -9.28 -22.57 30.61
CA PHE A 139 -7.92 -22.06 30.52
C PHE A 139 -6.98 -23.15 30.02
N HIS A 140 -6.00 -22.77 29.21
CA HIS A 140 -4.98 -23.73 28.78
C HIS A 140 -3.67 -23.02 28.46
N GLY A 141 -2.55 -23.66 28.82
CA GLY A 141 -1.23 -23.25 28.37
C GLY A 141 -1.00 -23.64 26.91
N THR A 142 -0.40 -22.77 26.09
CA THR A 142 -0.09 -23.14 24.69
C THR A 142 1.12 -24.08 24.59
N ASP A 143 1.94 -24.14 25.64
CA ASP A 143 3.16 -24.95 25.74
C ASP A 143 2.97 -26.10 26.74
N ASP A 144 1.71 -26.45 26.97
CA ASP A 144 1.32 -27.53 27.86
C ASP A 144 1.65 -28.89 27.22
N ILE A 145 2.11 -29.82 28.07
CA ILE A 145 2.35 -31.22 27.69
C ILE A 145 1.03 -31.94 27.40
N VAL A 146 -0.06 -31.51 28.05
CA VAL A 146 -1.42 -31.82 27.63
C VAL A 146 -1.73 -30.83 26.52
N TYR A 147 -1.92 -31.33 25.30
CA TYR A 147 -1.97 -30.44 24.13
C TYR A 147 -3.09 -29.41 24.25
N TYR A 148 -2.74 -28.14 24.03
CA TYR A 148 -3.68 -27.02 23.93
C TYR A 148 -4.86 -27.32 22.99
N SER A 149 -4.61 -28.07 21.91
CA SER A 149 -5.64 -28.50 20.96
C SER A 149 -6.80 -29.21 21.66
N ASN A 150 -6.60 -29.89 22.79
CA ASN A 150 -7.69 -30.49 23.56
C ASN A 150 -8.77 -29.46 23.94
N SER A 151 -8.38 -28.29 24.48
CA SER A 151 -9.35 -27.25 24.80
C SER A 151 -9.98 -26.63 23.56
N VAL A 152 -9.21 -26.46 22.49
CA VAL A 152 -9.69 -25.90 21.21
C VAL A 152 -10.72 -26.82 20.57
N ASP A 153 -10.41 -28.11 20.49
CA ASP A 153 -11.25 -29.13 19.90
C ASP A 153 -12.54 -29.28 20.70
N MET A 154 -12.46 -29.25 22.04
CA MET A 154 -13.64 -29.24 22.90
C MET A 154 -14.50 -27.99 22.69
N LEU A 155 -13.89 -26.80 22.64
CA LEU A 155 -14.63 -25.57 22.34
C LEU A 155 -15.36 -25.68 20.99
N ASN A 156 -14.63 -26.09 19.95
CA ASN A 156 -15.14 -26.26 18.59
C ASN A 156 -16.26 -27.31 18.53
N ALA A 157 -16.13 -28.40 19.28
CA ALA A 157 -17.16 -29.43 19.38
C ALA A 157 -18.45 -28.87 19.99
N ILE A 158 -18.37 -28.09 21.09
CA ILE A 158 -19.55 -27.51 21.75
C ILE A 158 -20.24 -26.48 20.84
N ILE A 159 -19.49 -25.57 20.22
CA ILE A 159 -20.09 -24.52 19.36
C ILE A 159 -20.72 -25.08 18.08
N SER A 160 -20.30 -26.28 17.65
CA SER A 160 -20.84 -26.97 16.46
C SER A 160 -22.08 -27.81 16.76
N CYS A 161 -22.51 -27.92 18.02
CA CYS A 161 -23.68 -28.69 18.40
C CYS A 161 -24.99 -28.05 17.89
N VAL A 162 -26.02 -28.89 17.74
CA VAL A 162 -27.38 -28.47 17.37
C VAL A 162 -28.35 -28.87 18.50
N PRO A 163 -29.11 -27.92 19.08
CA PRO A 163 -29.13 -26.48 18.75
C PRO A 163 -27.82 -25.78 19.12
N THR A 164 -27.49 -24.71 18.38
CA THR A 164 -26.32 -23.87 18.67
C THR A 164 -26.41 -23.34 20.10
N PRO A 165 -25.33 -23.41 20.89
CA PRO A 165 -25.35 -22.95 22.26
C PRO A 165 -25.69 -21.46 22.35
N THR A 166 -26.67 -21.11 23.19
CA THR A 166 -26.99 -19.72 23.54
C THR A 166 -25.97 -19.12 24.50
N ILE A 167 -25.30 -19.96 25.29
CA ILE A 167 -24.18 -19.63 26.16
C ILE A 167 -22.92 -20.21 25.53
N THR A 168 -22.02 -19.37 25.03
CA THR A 168 -20.79 -19.82 24.36
C THR A 168 -19.71 -20.09 25.41
N PRO A 169 -19.10 -21.30 25.44
CA PRO A 169 -17.93 -21.54 26.28
C PRO A 169 -16.80 -20.60 25.89
N HIS A 170 -16.05 -20.11 26.87
CA HIS A 170 -14.92 -19.23 26.63
C HIS A 170 -13.61 -19.97 26.86
N LEU A 171 -12.64 -19.81 25.95
CA LEU A 171 -11.31 -20.37 26.08
C LEU A 171 -10.29 -19.24 26.17
N THR A 172 -9.70 -19.07 27.36
CA THR A 172 -8.58 -18.16 27.58
C THR A 172 -7.28 -18.93 27.56
N THR A 173 -6.45 -18.62 26.58
CA THR A 173 -5.10 -19.13 26.49
C THR A 173 -4.15 -18.37 27.41
N VAL A 174 -3.61 -19.05 28.42
CA VAL A 174 -2.43 -18.58 29.18
C VAL A 174 -1.20 -18.98 28.36
N HIS A 175 -1.01 -18.30 27.24
CA HIS A 175 0.00 -18.67 26.26
C HIS A 175 1.42 -18.71 26.86
N ALA A 176 2.24 -19.61 26.33
CA ALA A 176 3.51 -20.10 26.88
C ALA A 176 3.44 -20.67 28.31
N GLY A 177 2.23 -20.74 28.86
CA GLY A 177 1.96 -21.48 30.06
C GLY A 177 2.35 -22.93 29.84
N ARG A 178 3.16 -23.46 30.76
CA ARG A 178 3.44 -24.88 30.87
C ARG A 178 2.20 -25.58 31.45
N HIS A 179 2.33 -26.84 31.84
CA HIS A 179 1.20 -27.55 32.43
C HIS A 179 0.59 -26.82 33.65
N ASP A 180 1.40 -26.14 34.46
CA ASP A 180 1.02 -25.56 35.75
C ASP A 180 0.32 -24.18 35.71
N ILE A 181 -0.35 -23.83 34.61
CA ILE A 181 -1.05 -22.53 34.45
C ILE A 181 -2.06 -22.22 35.55
N TRP A 182 -2.60 -23.24 36.21
CA TRP A 182 -3.56 -23.09 37.30
C TRP A 182 -3.03 -22.23 38.45
N ASN A 183 -1.71 -22.17 38.64
CA ASN A 183 -1.12 -21.31 39.65
C ASN A 183 -1.45 -19.85 39.41
N ALA A 184 -1.27 -19.39 38.17
CA ALA A 184 -1.52 -18.00 37.81
C ALA A 184 -3.03 -17.67 37.78
N VAL A 185 -3.84 -18.65 37.37
CA VAL A 185 -5.30 -18.49 37.29
C VAL A 185 -5.93 -18.47 38.70
N TYR A 186 -5.63 -19.44 39.58
CA TYR A 186 -6.21 -19.48 40.93
C TYR A 186 -5.72 -18.34 41.84
N THR A 187 -4.49 -17.84 41.64
CA THR A 187 -3.96 -16.70 42.39
C THR A 187 -4.35 -15.34 41.80
N LEU A 188 -5.08 -15.35 40.68
CA LEU A 188 -5.50 -14.15 39.93
C LEU A 188 -4.33 -13.33 39.36
N THR A 189 -3.10 -13.85 39.42
CA THR A 189 -1.92 -13.18 38.87
C THR A 189 -1.89 -13.18 37.34
N ALA A 190 -2.67 -14.06 36.71
CA ALA A 190 -2.95 -14.01 35.28
C ALA A 190 -3.90 -12.86 34.87
N GLY A 191 -4.51 -12.16 35.84
CA GLY A 191 -5.42 -11.04 35.58
C GLY A 191 -6.88 -11.43 35.36
N PHE A 192 -7.25 -12.71 35.50
CA PHE A 192 -8.61 -13.20 35.31
C PHE A 192 -9.29 -13.47 36.64
N ASP A 193 -10.32 -12.69 36.99
CA ASP A 193 -11.09 -12.86 38.23
C ASP A 193 -12.14 -13.99 38.11
N ILE A 194 -11.63 -15.23 38.10
CA ILE A 194 -12.44 -16.43 37.92
C ILE A 194 -13.50 -16.63 39.02
N TYR A 195 -13.26 -16.10 40.22
CA TYR A 195 -14.15 -16.29 41.37
C TYR A 195 -15.37 -15.37 41.28
N ASN A 196 -15.15 -14.08 41.00
CA ASN A 196 -16.26 -13.17 40.73
C ASN A 196 -16.98 -13.51 39.44
N TRP A 197 -16.30 -14.13 38.47
CA TRP A 197 -16.96 -14.71 37.31
C TRP A 197 -17.92 -15.82 37.70
N LEU A 198 -17.47 -16.85 38.45
CA LEU A 198 -18.33 -17.94 38.90
C LEU A 198 -19.55 -17.44 39.70
N LEU A 199 -19.37 -16.45 40.57
CA LEU A 199 -20.45 -15.91 41.42
C LEU A 199 -21.58 -15.19 40.66
N GLN A 200 -21.39 -14.90 39.37
CA GLN A 200 -22.43 -14.27 38.55
C GLN A 200 -23.53 -15.25 38.12
N PHE A 201 -23.30 -16.57 38.21
CA PHE A 201 -24.24 -17.59 37.76
C PHE A 201 -25.12 -18.11 38.88
N SER A 202 -26.38 -18.41 38.56
CA SER A 202 -27.27 -19.17 39.42
C SER A 202 -28.25 -19.96 38.56
N LEU A 203 -28.56 -21.20 38.92
CA LEU A 203 -29.56 -22.01 38.21
C LEU A 203 -30.99 -21.43 38.31
N ALA A 204 -31.21 -20.46 39.21
CA ALA A 204 -32.49 -19.78 39.38
C ALA A 204 -32.59 -18.42 38.66
N ASP A 205 -31.53 -17.97 38.00
CA ASP A 205 -31.45 -16.64 37.40
C ASP A 205 -31.24 -16.72 35.88
N ASN A 206 -32.26 -16.27 35.13
CA ASN A 206 -32.27 -16.21 33.66
C ASN A 206 -32.17 -14.76 33.15
N SER A 207 -31.72 -13.81 33.98
CA SER A 207 -31.54 -12.41 33.57
C SER A 207 -30.24 -12.20 32.81
N ASN A 208 -30.26 -11.31 31.80
CA ASN A 208 -29.08 -10.95 31.02
C ASN A 208 -27.93 -10.47 31.92
N LYS A 209 -26.70 -10.92 31.67
CA LYS A 209 -25.49 -10.51 32.38
C LYS A 209 -24.63 -9.60 31.49
N PRO A 210 -24.03 -8.53 32.04
CA PRO A 210 -23.13 -7.71 31.25
C PRO A 210 -21.87 -8.50 30.86
N PRO A 211 -21.22 -8.14 29.73
CA PRO A 211 -20.03 -8.84 29.27
C PRO A 211 -18.87 -8.73 30.29
N SER A 212 -17.99 -9.71 30.31
CA SER A 212 -16.71 -9.64 31.02
C SER A 212 -15.64 -9.00 30.12
N VAL A 213 -14.87 -8.06 30.66
CA VAL A 213 -13.90 -7.25 29.90
C VAL A 213 -12.60 -7.14 30.67
N PHE A 214 -11.49 -7.34 29.97
CA PHE A 214 -10.14 -7.30 30.51
C PHE A 214 -9.28 -6.43 29.58
N ALA A 215 -8.80 -5.27 30.05
CA ALA A 215 -7.98 -4.35 29.26
C ALA A 215 -6.47 -4.69 29.32
N GLY A 216 -6.09 -5.67 30.14
CA GLY A 216 -4.71 -6.10 30.34
C GLY A 216 -3.99 -5.35 31.46
N SER A 217 -2.83 -5.86 31.87
CA SER A 217 -2.02 -5.27 32.94
C SER A 217 -1.33 -3.97 32.51
N ASN A 218 -1.15 -3.03 33.44
CA ASN A 218 -0.41 -1.78 33.25
C ASN A 218 0.95 -1.98 32.56
N LYS A 219 1.37 -1.02 31.74
CA LYS A 219 2.60 -1.09 30.91
C LYS A 219 3.49 0.12 31.10
N LYS A 220 4.80 -0.06 30.91
CA LYS A 220 5.78 1.02 30.72
C LYS A 220 6.67 0.78 29.49
N PHE A 221 7.01 1.86 28.80
CA PHE A 221 7.78 1.90 27.56
C PHE A 221 8.83 3.03 27.61
N LEU A 222 9.92 2.87 26.86
CA LEU A 222 10.91 3.94 26.62
C LEU A 222 10.60 4.64 25.29
N THR A 223 10.75 5.96 25.24
CA THR A 223 10.56 6.70 23.99
C THR A 223 11.61 6.32 22.95
N GLN A 224 11.18 5.60 21.92
CA GLN A 224 11.69 5.65 20.56
C GLN A 224 10.48 5.65 19.63
N GLU A 225 10.58 6.33 18.48
CA GLU A 225 9.49 6.41 17.48
C GLU A 225 9.00 4.99 17.16
N GLY A 226 7.80 4.66 17.63
CA GLY A 226 7.24 3.31 17.50
C GLY A 226 5.80 3.23 17.99
N THR A 227 5.06 2.29 17.43
CA THR A 227 3.67 1.99 17.80
C THR A 227 3.61 1.15 19.06
N VAL A 228 2.66 1.45 19.96
CA VAL A 228 2.35 0.63 21.15
C VAL A 228 1.08 -0.18 20.90
N TYR A 229 1.10 -1.46 21.24
CA TYR A 229 -0.07 -2.35 21.14
C TYR A 229 -0.56 -2.74 22.52
N LEU A 230 -1.87 -2.64 22.74
CA LEU A 230 -2.55 -3.14 23.94
C LEU A 230 -3.49 -4.28 23.54
N HIS A 231 -3.45 -5.39 24.26
CA HIS A 231 -4.32 -6.54 24.06
C HIS A 231 -5.33 -6.58 25.20
N GLY A 232 -6.60 -6.57 24.83
CA GLY A 232 -7.69 -6.86 25.74
C GLY A 232 -8.36 -8.17 25.38
N ASP A 233 -9.22 -8.62 26.29
CA ASP A 233 -10.10 -9.76 26.12
C ASP A 233 -11.52 -9.33 26.51
N ALA A 234 -12.51 -9.87 25.82
CA ALA A 234 -13.90 -9.62 26.15
C ALA A 234 -14.76 -10.80 25.71
N PHE A 235 -15.66 -11.21 26.58
CA PHE A 235 -16.60 -12.27 26.28
C PHE A 235 -17.90 -12.04 27.03
N ASP A 236 -18.95 -12.64 26.52
CA ASP A 236 -20.28 -12.60 27.11
C ASP A 236 -20.74 -14.02 27.34
N ILE A 237 -21.40 -14.23 28.47
CA ILE A 237 -21.58 -15.55 29.05
C ILE A 237 -23.02 -16.06 28.97
N ASP A 238 -23.97 -15.19 28.65
CA ASP A 238 -25.35 -15.54 28.31
C ASP A 238 -25.79 -15.06 26.93
N GLY A 239 -24.80 -14.63 26.14
CA GLY A 239 -24.97 -14.31 24.75
C GLY A 239 -23.65 -14.15 24.01
N THR A 240 -23.53 -13.06 23.26
CA THR A 240 -22.35 -12.77 22.44
C THR A 240 -21.94 -11.31 22.58
N VAL A 241 -20.62 -11.06 22.61
CA VAL A 241 -20.10 -9.69 22.52
C VAL A 241 -20.30 -9.19 21.09
N THR A 242 -21.16 -8.18 20.91
CA THR A 242 -21.44 -7.60 19.59
C THR A 242 -20.45 -6.53 19.18
N SER A 243 -19.81 -5.87 20.15
CA SER A 243 -18.80 -4.85 19.87
C SER A 243 -17.85 -4.62 21.04
N VAL A 244 -16.61 -4.25 20.71
CA VAL A 244 -15.63 -3.72 21.67
C VAL A 244 -15.16 -2.35 21.22
N GLN A 245 -14.80 -1.49 22.16
CA GLN A 245 -14.31 -0.15 21.87
C GLN A 245 -13.28 0.30 22.92
N TRP A 246 -12.12 0.73 22.42
CA TRP A 246 -11.09 1.40 23.18
C TRP A 246 -11.30 2.92 23.17
N THR A 247 -11.05 3.54 24.31
CA THR A 247 -11.03 5.00 24.47
C THR A 247 -9.84 5.41 25.32
N LYS A 248 -9.32 6.62 25.10
CA LYS A 248 -8.34 7.22 26.01
C LYS A 248 -9.09 7.99 27.10
N VAL A 249 -8.93 7.56 28.35
CA VAL A 249 -9.52 8.20 29.53
C VAL A 249 -8.70 9.41 29.97
N SER A 250 -7.36 9.29 29.99
CA SER A 250 -6.47 10.37 30.42
C SER A 250 -5.10 10.34 29.71
N GLY A 251 -4.35 11.45 29.76
CA GLY A 251 -3.01 11.60 29.20
C GLY A 251 -2.93 12.45 27.91
N PRO A 252 -1.71 12.74 27.41
CA PRO A 252 -1.45 13.53 26.20
C PRO A 252 -2.18 13.02 24.93
N ALA A 253 -2.27 13.86 23.89
CA ALA A 253 -2.89 13.47 22.61
C ALA A 253 -2.13 12.30 21.96
N VAL A 254 -2.88 11.33 21.44
CA VAL A 254 -2.39 10.14 20.72
C VAL A 254 -3.35 9.80 19.60
N THR A 255 -2.94 8.98 18.64
CA THR A 255 -3.81 8.42 17.61
C THR A 255 -4.13 6.97 17.98
N LEU A 256 -5.42 6.63 18.00
CA LEU A 256 -5.91 5.28 18.26
C LEU A 256 -6.32 4.64 16.93
N GLU A 257 -5.69 3.53 16.60
CA GLU A 257 -6.00 2.71 15.44
C GLU A 257 -6.53 1.35 15.91
N ASN A 258 -7.46 0.77 15.16
CA ASN A 258 -8.15 -0.49 15.54
C ASN A 258 -8.84 -0.43 16.91
N ALA A 259 -9.33 0.75 17.29
CA ALA A 259 -9.98 0.98 18.57
C ALA A 259 -11.26 0.14 18.75
N ASN A 260 -11.86 -0.37 17.68
CA ASN A 260 -13.02 -1.24 17.71
C ASN A 260 -12.68 -2.75 17.73
N THR A 261 -11.43 -3.10 18.07
CA THR A 261 -10.96 -4.49 18.14
C THR A 261 -10.35 -4.80 19.51
N LEU A 262 -10.12 -6.08 19.81
CA LEU A 262 -9.45 -6.49 21.06
C LEU A 262 -7.96 -6.11 21.10
N ILE A 263 -7.35 -5.70 19.99
CA ILE A 263 -5.94 -5.26 19.96
C ILE A 263 -5.85 -3.83 19.46
N LEU A 264 -5.63 -2.89 20.37
CA LEU A 264 -5.49 -1.47 20.09
C LEU A 264 -4.07 -1.16 19.59
N SER A 265 -3.97 -0.36 18.53
CA SER A 265 -2.72 0.26 18.07
C SER A 265 -2.71 1.73 18.48
N ILE A 266 -1.62 2.18 19.11
CA ILE A 266 -1.44 3.56 19.58
C ILE A 266 -0.21 4.14 18.91
N THR A 267 -0.41 5.20 18.13
CA THR A 267 0.66 5.94 17.45
C THR A 267 0.74 7.37 17.99
N ASN A 268 1.85 8.06 17.67
CA ASN A 268 2.13 9.44 18.09
C ASN A 268 2.22 9.64 19.62
N LEU A 269 2.68 8.63 20.38
CA LEU A 269 2.87 8.81 21.82
C LEU A 269 4.03 9.77 22.12
N GLN A 270 3.82 10.65 23.10
CA GLN A 270 4.83 11.50 23.71
C GLN A 270 5.10 11.04 25.15
N PRO A 271 6.28 11.34 25.74
CA PRO A 271 6.56 10.99 27.13
C PRO A 271 5.42 11.44 28.07
N GLY A 272 4.94 10.55 28.94
CA GLY A 272 3.82 10.79 29.84
C GLY A 272 3.10 9.49 30.27
N THR A 273 2.11 9.64 31.13
CA THR A 273 1.23 8.53 31.56
C THR A 273 -0.15 8.68 30.92
N PHE A 274 -0.69 7.57 30.43
CA PHE A 274 -1.96 7.46 29.74
C PHE A 274 -2.82 6.41 30.43
N THR A 275 -4.13 6.63 30.42
CA THR A 275 -5.11 5.60 30.82
C THR A 275 -6.00 5.31 29.63
N PHE A 276 -6.10 4.04 29.23
CA PHE A 276 -6.99 3.58 28.18
C PHE A 276 -8.06 2.67 28.78
N ARG A 277 -9.25 2.69 28.19
CA ARG A 277 -10.41 1.91 28.61
C ARG A 277 -10.88 1.03 27.47
N LEU A 278 -10.97 -0.27 27.70
CA LEU A 278 -11.70 -1.19 26.84
C LEU A 278 -13.14 -1.29 27.34
N THR A 279 -14.11 -1.15 26.45
CA THR A 279 -15.54 -1.36 26.73
C THR A 279 -16.10 -2.41 25.78
N ALA A 280 -16.82 -3.40 26.30
CA ALA A 280 -17.55 -4.37 25.48
C ALA A 280 -19.05 -4.19 25.65
N THR A 281 -19.81 -4.50 24.60
CA THR A 281 -21.28 -4.52 24.58
C THR A 281 -21.76 -5.90 24.18
N ASP A 282 -22.73 -6.44 24.92
CA ASP A 282 -23.38 -7.73 24.60
C ASP A 282 -24.53 -7.58 23.58
N ASN A 283 -25.07 -8.72 23.14
CA ASN A 283 -26.17 -8.83 22.19
C ASN A 283 -27.53 -8.35 22.72
N LEU A 284 -27.61 -7.99 24.00
CA LEU A 284 -28.78 -7.44 24.66
C LEU A 284 -28.56 -5.99 25.14
N GLY A 285 -27.44 -5.38 24.73
CA GLY A 285 -27.10 -3.97 24.91
C GLY A 285 -26.46 -3.60 26.26
N GLN A 286 -26.15 -4.53 27.17
CA GLN A 286 -25.40 -4.17 28.38
C GLN A 286 -23.92 -3.98 28.07
N GLN A 287 -23.27 -3.13 28.88
CA GLN A 287 -21.88 -2.77 28.70
C GLN A 287 -21.07 -2.98 29.97
N ARG A 288 -19.80 -3.33 29.78
CA ARG A 288 -18.80 -3.33 30.85
C ARG A 288 -17.48 -2.79 30.32
N SER A 289 -16.65 -2.27 31.23
CA SER A 289 -15.36 -1.69 30.88
C SER A 289 -14.27 -2.11 31.86
N ASP A 290 -13.03 -2.08 31.38
CA ASP A 290 -11.81 -2.21 32.18
C ASP A 290 -10.75 -1.21 31.71
N ASP A 291 -9.86 -0.80 32.63
CA ASP A 291 -8.88 0.27 32.42
C ASP A 291 -7.43 -0.24 32.52
N ILE A 292 -6.56 0.24 31.63
CA ILE A 292 -5.12 -0.03 31.59
C ILE A 292 -4.32 1.27 31.62
N THR A 293 -3.26 1.30 32.42
CA THR A 293 -2.32 2.44 32.49
C THR A 293 -1.06 2.17 31.69
N VAL A 294 -0.69 3.09 30.80
CA VAL A 294 0.53 3.03 29.98
C VAL A 294 1.42 4.22 30.32
N THR A 295 2.69 3.98 30.68
CA THR A 295 3.68 5.02 30.97
C THR A 295 4.80 5.03 29.94
N LEU A 296 4.95 6.13 29.21
CA LEU A 296 6.07 6.35 28.30
C LEU A 296 7.11 7.28 28.94
N ALA A 297 8.31 6.77 29.22
CA ALA A 297 9.40 7.55 29.81
C ALA A 297 10.26 8.22 28.73
N ALA A 298 10.76 9.45 29.00
CA ALA A 298 11.71 10.16 28.14
C ALA A 298 13.08 9.45 28.15
N SER A 299 13.56 8.98 27.00
CA SER A 299 14.87 8.33 26.88
C SER A 299 15.99 9.38 26.81
N THR A 300 16.90 9.40 27.78
CA THR A 300 18.04 10.35 27.75
C THR A 300 19.38 9.73 27.41
N THR A 301 19.61 8.41 27.50
CA THR A 301 20.91 7.76 27.18
C THR A 301 20.93 6.22 27.24
N GLU A 302 19.78 5.52 27.25
CA GLU A 302 19.76 4.07 27.52
C GLU A 302 20.13 3.18 26.31
N HIS A 303 20.53 1.93 26.60
CA HIS A 303 20.68 0.87 25.60
C HIS A 303 19.28 0.44 25.14
N THR A 304 19.00 0.44 23.84
CA THR A 304 17.67 0.13 23.28
C THR A 304 17.76 -0.86 22.14
N VAL A 305 16.66 -1.58 21.88
CA VAL A 305 16.49 -2.44 20.70
C VAL A 305 16.01 -1.58 19.54
N THR A 306 16.74 -1.58 18.42
CA THR A 306 16.46 -0.77 17.23
C THR A 306 15.90 -1.60 16.06
N GLY A 307 16.21 -2.90 16.03
CA GLY A 307 15.80 -3.81 14.95
C GLY A 307 15.46 -5.20 15.44
N LEU A 308 14.51 -5.85 14.76
CA LEU A 308 14.16 -7.26 14.93
C LEU A 308 14.19 -7.91 13.54
N THR A 309 14.94 -8.99 13.41
CA THR A 309 15.10 -9.71 12.14
C THR A 309 14.74 -11.17 12.34
N LEU A 310 13.93 -11.71 11.45
CA LEU A 310 13.51 -13.10 11.43
C LEU A 310 14.56 -13.97 10.75
N TYR A 311 14.81 -15.12 11.34
CA TYR A 311 15.76 -16.14 10.89
C TYR A 311 15.07 -17.50 10.84
N ASN A 312 15.55 -18.39 9.98
CA ASN A 312 15.14 -19.79 10.00
C ASN A 312 15.70 -20.47 11.26
N GLY A 313 14.83 -21.09 12.05
CA GLY A 313 15.19 -21.70 13.34
C GLY A 313 16.16 -22.88 13.24
N LEU A 314 16.13 -23.61 12.12
CA LEU A 314 16.99 -24.77 11.88
C LEU A 314 18.34 -24.38 11.26
N THR A 315 18.31 -23.54 10.22
CA THR A 315 19.52 -23.22 9.44
C THR A 315 20.25 -21.96 9.91
N ASN A 316 19.61 -21.15 10.77
CA ASN A 316 20.08 -19.81 11.12
C ASN A 316 20.30 -18.89 9.89
N ALA A 317 19.60 -19.16 8.78
CA ALA A 317 19.61 -18.26 7.62
C ALA A 317 18.68 -17.07 7.86
N PRO A 318 19.06 -15.82 7.51
CA PRO A 318 18.18 -14.67 7.62
C PRO A 318 17.00 -14.79 6.65
N ILE A 319 15.79 -14.51 7.13
CA ILE A 319 14.57 -14.44 6.31
C ILE A 319 14.30 -12.98 5.94
N GLY A 320 14.35 -12.06 6.91
CA GLY A 320 14.11 -10.64 6.67
C GLY A 320 13.81 -9.86 7.94
N ALA A 321 13.72 -8.53 7.84
CA ALA A 321 13.31 -7.70 8.96
C ALA A 321 11.86 -8.01 9.36
N LEU A 322 11.59 -8.13 10.66
CA LEU A 322 10.24 -8.26 11.18
C LEU A 322 9.62 -6.85 11.24
N THR A 323 8.61 -6.61 10.41
CA THR A 323 7.92 -5.32 10.30
C THR A 323 6.49 -5.41 10.82
N ASP A 324 5.92 -4.26 11.17
CA ASP A 324 4.57 -4.24 11.70
C ASP A 324 3.52 -4.63 10.67
N GLY A 325 2.50 -5.36 11.11
CA GLY A 325 1.43 -5.91 10.26
C GLY A 325 1.87 -7.07 9.36
N MET A 326 3.11 -7.56 9.49
CA MET A 326 3.63 -8.63 8.63
C MET A 326 2.81 -9.91 8.77
N VAL A 327 2.42 -10.52 7.65
CA VAL A 327 1.85 -11.87 7.62
C VAL A 327 2.92 -12.86 7.18
N ILE A 328 3.12 -13.90 7.97
CA ILE A 328 4.17 -14.89 7.81
C ILE A 328 3.51 -16.24 7.60
N ASN A 329 3.71 -16.87 6.45
CA ASN A 329 3.30 -18.26 6.25
C ASN A 329 4.52 -19.19 6.32
N LYS A 330 4.61 -19.97 7.39
CA LYS A 330 5.67 -20.96 7.64
C LYS A 330 5.84 -21.95 6.50
N TYR A 331 4.72 -22.43 5.96
CA TYR A 331 4.69 -23.39 4.88
C TYR A 331 5.43 -22.87 3.64
N LEU A 332 5.16 -21.61 3.26
CA LEU A 332 5.80 -20.97 2.10
C LEU A 332 7.28 -20.70 2.31
N LEU A 333 7.67 -20.39 3.54
CA LEU A 333 9.07 -20.16 3.88
C LEU A 333 9.85 -21.49 4.02
N GLY A 334 9.16 -22.64 4.08
CA GLY A 334 9.77 -23.93 4.39
C GLY A 334 10.39 -23.94 5.79
N VAL A 335 9.78 -23.22 6.73
CA VAL A 335 10.32 -22.99 8.08
C VAL A 335 9.40 -23.62 9.12
N GLN A 336 9.92 -24.54 9.93
CA GLN A 336 9.17 -25.13 11.05
C GLN A 336 9.17 -24.22 12.29
N GLU A 337 10.32 -23.61 12.59
CA GLU A 337 10.54 -22.74 13.74
C GLU A 337 11.35 -21.51 13.28
N PHE A 338 11.11 -20.36 13.88
CA PHE A 338 11.85 -19.13 13.59
C PHE A 338 12.88 -18.86 14.68
N ASN A 339 13.97 -18.17 14.33
CA ASN A 339 14.83 -17.44 15.26
C ASN A 339 14.59 -15.95 15.09
N VAL A 340 14.84 -15.17 16.14
CA VAL A 340 14.81 -13.71 16.05
C VAL A 340 16.19 -13.19 16.42
N LEU A 341 16.68 -12.22 15.66
CA LEU A 341 17.86 -11.44 15.99
C LEU A 341 17.39 -10.04 16.40
N ALA A 342 17.74 -9.62 17.61
CA ALA A 342 17.60 -8.22 18.02
C ALA A 342 18.90 -7.47 17.75
N THR A 343 18.77 -6.24 17.25
CA THR A 343 19.87 -5.28 17.11
C THR A 343 19.66 -4.14 18.10
N THR A 344 20.74 -3.67 18.74
CA THR A 344 20.71 -2.55 19.69
C THR A 344 21.41 -1.31 19.14
N ASN A 345 21.11 -0.14 19.72
CA ASN A 345 21.70 1.15 19.33
C ASN A 345 23.21 1.29 19.65
N LYS A 346 23.74 0.52 20.61
CA LYS A 346 25.18 0.54 21.01
C LYS A 346 25.59 -0.77 21.71
N PRO A 347 26.88 -1.15 21.66
CA PRO A 347 27.40 -2.30 22.41
C PRO A 347 27.29 -2.03 23.91
N GLY A 348 26.76 -2.97 24.69
CA GLY A 348 26.65 -2.82 26.15
C GLY A 348 27.99 -2.82 26.90
N ALA A 349 28.03 -2.17 28.06
CA ALA A 349 29.19 -2.19 28.95
C ALA A 349 29.18 -3.48 29.78
N GLY A 350 30.15 -4.38 29.56
CA GLY A 350 30.23 -5.68 30.24
C GLY A 350 29.19 -6.68 29.72
N SER A 351 28.65 -7.53 30.60
CA SER A 351 27.57 -8.46 30.26
C SER A 351 26.33 -7.69 29.80
N SER A 352 25.92 -7.94 28.56
CA SER A 352 24.79 -7.26 27.91
C SER A 352 23.69 -8.26 27.66
N HIS A 353 22.45 -7.89 27.95
CA HIS A 353 21.30 -8.76 27.76
C HIS A 353 20.20 -8.04 26.97
N VAL A 354 19.47 -8.78 26.14
CA VAL A 354 18.19 -8.32 25.59
C VAL A 354 17.11 -9.25 26.09
N ILE A 355 16.06 -8.66 26.66
CA ILE A 355 14.84 -9.34 27.05
C ILE A 355 13.78 -9.09 26.01
N PHE A 356 13.07 -10.14 25.63
CA PHE A 356 11.91 -10.02 24.77
C PHE A 356 10.67 -10.58 25.44
N ARG A 357 9.52 -10.05 25.02
CA ARG A 357 8.19 -10.57 25.33
C ARG A 357 7.42 -10.79 24.05
N ILE A 358 6.66 -11.87 24.04
CA ILE A 358 5.65 -12.15 23.01
C ILE A 358 4.28 -12.07 23.69
N ASN A 359 3.36 -11.29 23.10
CA ASN A 359 1.95 -11.18 23.50
C ASN A 359 1.74 -10.95 25.01
N GLU A 360 2.28 -9.84 25.49
CA GLU A 360 2.09 -9.31 26.85
C GLU A 360 2.86 -10.02 27.98
N HIS A 361 2.82 -11.35 28.12
CA HIS A 361 3.53 -12.08 29.19
C HIS A 361 3.90 -13.53 28.86
N GLN A 362 3.72 -13.97 27.62
CA GLN A 362 3.79 -15.39 27.26
C GLN A 362 5.24 -15.89 27.37
N PHE A 363 6.15 -15.31 26.59
CA PHE A 363 7.55 -15.71 26.62
C PHE A 363 8.43 -14.58 27.12
N VAL A 364 8.85 -14.62 28.39
CA VAL A 364 10.01 -13.84 28.84
C VAL A 364 11.26 -14.68 28.58
N ARG A 365 12.17 -14.16 27.79
CA ARG A 365 13.45 -14.80 27.47
C ARG A 365 14.52 -13.74 27.41
N SER A 366 15.74 -14.13 27.74
CA SER A 366 16.92 -13.29 27.63
C SER A 366 17.98 -13.98 26.78
N ALA A 367 18.62 -13.23 25.88
CA ALA A 367 19.91 -13.62 25.33
C ALA A 367 20.95 -12.69 25.93
N GLY A 368 22.01 -13.30 26.44
CA GLY A 368 23.16 -12.59 26.99
C GLY A 368 24.43 -12.96 26.26
N VAL A 369 25.34 -12.01 26.18
CA VAL A 369 26.74 -12.26 25.82
C VAL A 369 27.64 -11.64 26.87
N TYR A 370 28.73 -12.35 27.18
CA TYR A 370 29.73 -11.94 28.17
C TYR A 370 30.64 -10.79 27.69
N TYR A 371 30.50 -10.38 26.44
CA TYR A 371 31.28 -9.30 25.81
C TYR A 371 30.35 -8.26 25.18
N PRO A 372 30.82 -7.02 24.97
CA PRO A 372 30.04 -5.98 24.30
C PRO A 372 29.59 -6.44 22.91
N ALA A 373 28.27 -6.53 22.70
CA ALA A 373 27.70 -6.84 21.39
C ALA A 373 26.51 -5.92 21.06
N THR A 374 26.27 -5.76 19.77
CA THR A 374 25.14 -4.99 19.22
C THR A 374 24.05 -5.89 18.62
N THR A 375 24.32 -7.19 18.49
CA THR A 375 23.38 -8.18 17.97
C THR A 375 23.22 -9.33 18.96
N PHE A 376 21.98 -9.74 19.15
CA PHE A 376 21.61 -10.79 20.08
C PHE A 376 20.72 -11.76 19.30
N VAL A 377 21.28 -12.93 18.99
CA VAL A 377 20.52 -14.03 18.37
C VAL A 377 19.82 -14.80 19.47
N PHE A 378 18.51 -14.92 19.33
CA PHE A 378 17.72 -15.80 20.17
C PHE A 378 17.57 -17.13 19.46
N THR A 379 18.28 -18.14 19.96
CA THR A 379 18.08 -19.53 19.57
C THR A 379 17.18 -20.22 20.60
N PRO A 380 16.21 -21.05 20.19
CA PRO A 380 15.62 -22.04 21.07
C PRO A 380 16.77 -22.90 21.58
N GLN A 381 16.96 -22.98 22.90
CA GLN A 381 18.08 -23.70 23.49
C GLN A 381 18.15 -25.14 22.96
N THR A 382 19.37 -25.60 22.66
CA THR A 382 19.71 -26.98 22.29
C THR A 382 19.64 -27.93 23.51
N SER A 383 18.49 -28.00 24.16
CA SER A 383 18.15 -28.95 25.22
C SER A 383 16.92 -29.77 24.77
N PRO A 384 16.68 -31.01 25.25
CA PRO A 384 15.63 -31.90 24.72
C PRO A 384 14.20 -31.36 24.82
N ASN A 385 14.00 -30.24 25.51
CA ASN A 385 12.71 -29.57 25.66
C ASN A 385 12.67 -28.35 24.72
N LYS A 386 11.95 -28.47 23.60
CA LYS A 386 11.71 -27.41 22.62
C LYS A 386 10.78 -26.33 23.21
N GLU A 387 11.34 -25.38 23.95
CA GLU A 387 10.56 -24.40 24.74
C GLU A 387 10.25 -23.06 24.02
N TRP A 388 10.31 -23.00 22.68
CA TRP A 388 9.87 -21.81 21.93
C TRP A 388 9.39 -22.19 20.53
N GLN A 389 8.07 -22.14 20.32
CA GLN A 389 7.44 -22.33 19.01
C GLN A 389 6.50 -21.16 18.72
N ILE A 390 6.80 -20.37 17.68
CA ILE A 390 5.84 -19.40 17.16
C ILE A 390 4.83 -20.19 16.32
N LEU A 391 3.73 -20.66 16.89
CA LEU A 391 2.66 -21.39 16.20
C LEU A 391 1.87 -20.48 15.23
N PRO A 392 0.91 -21.01 14.45
CA PRO A 392 -0.05 -20.17 13.75
C PRO A 392 -0.85 -19.29 14.74
N GLY A 393 -0.94 -17.99 14.51
CA GLY A 393 -1.61 -17.03 15.37
C GLY A 393 -1.13 -15.59 15.19
N ALA A 394 -1.77 -14.64 15.87
CA ALA A 394 -1.31 -13.25 15.93
C ALA A 394 -0.31 -13.04 17.08
N TYR A 395 0.75 -12.29 16.80
CA TYR A 395 1.86 -12.07 17.73
C TYR A 395 2.24 -10.59 17.79
N THR A 396 2.56 -10.13 19.00
CA THR A 396 3.24 -8.87 19.29
C THR A 396 4.56 -9.20 19.95
N PHE A 397 5.68 -8.88 19.31
CA PHE A 397 7.02 -9.13 19.82
C PHE A 397 7.67 -7.82 20.24
N CYS A 398 8.02 -7.72 21.53
CA CYS A 398 8.62 -6.53 22.13
C CYS A 398 10.04 -6.83 22.66
N GLY A 399 10.97 -5.90 22.50
CA GLY A 399 12.36 -6.00 22.95
C GLY A 399 12.80 -4.86 23.87
N ALA A 400 13.57 -5.21 24.91
CA ALA A 400 14.21 -4.29 25.86
C ALA A 400 15.67 -4.70 26.06
N ALA A 401 16.60 -3.75 26.01
CA ALA A 401 18.01 -4.03 26.30
C ALA A 401 18.32 -3.69 27.78
N ILE A 402 19.20 -4.48 28.40
CA ILE A 402 19.58 -4.38 29.82
C ILE A 402 21.10 -4.44 29.93
N THR A 403 21.65 -3.60 30.81
CA THR A 403 23.08 -3.55 31.15
C THR A 403 23.28 -3.80 32.64
N GLY A 404 24.19 -4.72 33.02
CA GLY A 404 24.60 -4.96 34.42
C GLY A 404 24.69 -6.43 34.83
N ASN A 405 25.44 -6.72 35.90
CA ASN A 405 25.59 -8.04 36.55
C ASN A 405 25.46 -7.86 38.07
N PRO A 406 24.63 -8.64 38.81
CA PRO A 406 23.82 -9.78 38.38
C PRO A 406 22.52 -9.41 37.65
N LEU A 407 22.00 -10.37 36.88
CA LEU A 407 20.64 -10.33 36.34
C LEU A 407 19.67 -10.05 37.51
N PRO A 408 18.79 -9.04 37.42
CA PRO A 408 17.72 -8.88 38.41
C PRO A 408 16.89 -10.17 38.44
N PRO A 409 16.39 -10.60 39.62
CA PRO A 409 15.54 -11.78 39.74
C PRO A 409 14.38 -11.70 38.73
N ALA A 410 14.07 -12.83 38.08
CA ALA A 410 13.20 -12.93 36.90
C ALA A 410 11.75 -12.39 37.04
N LEU A 411 11.39 -11.81 38.19
CA LEU A 411 10.06 -11.30 38.53
C LEU A 411 10.01 -9.78 38.79
N THR A 412 11.14 -9.06 38.82
CA THR A 412 11.17 -7.62 39.16
C THR A 412 11.58 -6.70 38.01
N ILE A 413 11.55 -7.19 36.76
CA ILE A 413 11.95 -6.41 35.60
C ILE A 413 10.84 -5.43 35.24
N THR A 414 10.98 -4.18 35.69
CA THR A 414 10.19 -3.03 35.23
C THR A 414 10.28 -2.90 33.71
N GLU A 415 9.18 -3.24 33.06
CA GLU A 415 8.65 -2.84 31.75
C GLU A 415 9.32 -1.61 31.10
N ASN A 416 10.46 -1.78 30.43
CA ASN A 416 11.10 -0.71 29.67
C ASN A 416 11.30 -1.17 28.21
N PHE A 417 10.24 -1.53 27.51
CA PHE A 417 10.32 -1.93 26.10
C PHE A 417 10.66 -0.73 25.21
N SER A 418 11.54 -0.95 24.23
CA SER A 418 12.01 0.09 23.31
C SER A 418 11.60 -0.15 21.85
N LYS A 419 11.18 -1.37 21.50
CA LYS A 419 10.61 -1.70 20.19
C LYS A 419 9.59 -2.82 20.32
N CYS A 420 8.44 -2.68 19.67
CA CYS A 420 7.42 -3.71 19.53
C CYS A 420 7.01 -3.85 18.06
N VAL A 421 6.71 -5.06 17.61
CA VAL A 421 6.26 -5.36 16.25
C VAL A 421 5.11 -6.37 16.30
N ARG A 422 4.01 -6.08 15.61
CA ARG A 422 2.91 -7.03 15.43
C ARG A 422 3.05 -7.78 14.11
N PHE A 423 2.81 -9.08 14.13
CA PHE A 423 2.79 -9.93 12.95
C PHE A 423 1.82 -11.09 13.15
N THR A 424 1.40 -11.75 12.07
CA THR A 424 0.55 -12.94 12.13
C THR A 424 1.26 -14.09 11.47
N VAL A 425 1.31 -15.25 12.12
CA VAL A 425 1.90 -16.47 11.59
C VAL A 425 0.80 -17.44 11.18
N PHE A 426 1.01 -18.11 10.07
CA PHE A 426 0.18 -19.20 9.58
C PHE A 426 1.08 -20.36 9.19
N ASP A 427 0.52 -21.57 9.24
CA ASP A 427 1.18 -22.78 8.78
C ASP A 427 0.18 -23.58 7.96
N GLN A 428 -0.15 -23.02 6.80
CA GLN A 428 -1.18 -23.57 5.92
C GLN A 428 -0.64 -23.58 4.49
N PRO A 429 -0.83 -24.68 3.74
CA PRO A 429 -0.54 -24.67 2.33
C PRO A 429 -1.43 -23.65 1.64
N ILE A 430 -0.87 -22.91 0.66
CA ILE A 430 -1.71 -22.11 -0.22
C ILE A 430 -2.60 -23.07 -1.02
N LYS A 431 -3.91 -22.87 -0.95
CA LYS A 431 -4.85 -23.55 -1.83
C LYS A 431 -4.86 -22.84 -3.17
N GLN A 432 -4.38 -23.53 -4.21
CA GLN A 432 -4.38 -23.03 -5.58
C GLN A 432 -5.67 -23.48 -6.25
N PHE A 433 -6.37 -22.54 -6.87
CA PHE A 433 -7.53 -22.81 -7.71
C PHE A 433 -7.30 -22.19 -9.08
N TYR A 434 -7.76 -22.86 -10.13
CA TYR A 434 -7.58 -22.46 -11.51
C TYR A 434 -8.95 -22.37 -12.18
N ALA A 435 -9.16 -21.28 -12.92
CA ALA A 435 -10.42 -21.04 -13.60
C ALA A 435 -10.56 -21.95 -14.83
N GLN A 436 -11.74 -22.52 -15.02
CA GLN A 436 -12.11 -23.25 -16.23
C GLN A 436 -12.27 -22.28 -17.41
N ALA A 437 -11.74 -22.65 -18.57
CA ALA A 437 -11.75 -21.78 -19.75
C ALA A 437 -13.18 -21.48 -20.23
N GLY A 438 -13.48 -20.21 -20.47
CA GLY A 438 -14.77 -19.73 -20.98
C GLY A 438 -15.87 -19.56 -19.93
N GLU A 439 -15.64 -20.00 -18.69
CA GLU A 439 -16.66 -19.98 -17.64
C GLU A 439 -16.75 -18.63 -16.90
N ASP A 440 -17.80 -18.49 -16.08
CA ASP A 440 -18.01 -17.34 -15.20
C ASP A 440 -17.32 -17.55 -13.85
N VAL A 441 -16.20 -16.85 -13.61
CA VAL A 441 -15.37 -16.97 -12.42
C VAL A 441 -16.03 -16.51 -11.12
N SER A 442 -17.21 -15.92 -11.20
CA SER A 442 -18.02 -15.61 -10.01
C SER A 442 -18.70 -16.82 -9.38
N LEU A 443 -18.66 -17.99 -10.03
CA LEU A 443 -19.24 -19.24 -9.54
C LEU A 443 -18.16 -20.15 -8.95
N LEU A 444 -18.36 -20.72 -7.75
CA LEU A 444 -17.36 -21.64 -7.17
C LEU A 444 -17.09 -22.85 -8.08
N THR A 445 -18.09 -23.32 -8.83
CA THR A 445 -18.00 -24.48 -9.73
C THR A 445 -17.17 -24.23 -10.99
N SER A 446 -16.84 -22.97 -11.32
CA SER A 446 -15.99 -22.63 -12.46
C SER A 446 -14.50 -22.76 -12.14
N TRP A 447 -14.16 -23.28 -10.96
CA TRP A 447 -12.80 -23.39 -10.46
C TRP A 447 -12.50 -24.83 -10.08
N GLY A 448 -11.23 -25.22 -10.20
CA GLY A 448 -10.73 -26.51 -9.72
C GLY A 448 -9.31 -26.43 -9.21
N SER A 449 -8.87 -27.43 -8.45
CA SER A 449 -7.53 -27.48 -7.84
C SER A 449 -6.39 -27.80 -8.82
N ASN A 450 -6.70 -28.26 -10.03
CA ASN A 450 -5.71 -28.57 -11.08
C ASN A 450 -5.55 -27.42 -12.08
N PRO A 451 -4.38 -27.25 -12.73
CA PRO A 451 -4.12 -26.17 -13.68
C PRO A 451 -5.08 -26.05 -14.88
N ASP A 452 -5.77 -27.12 -15.25
CA ASP A 452 -6.77 -27.13 -16.32
C ASP A 452 -8.18 -26.70 -15.85
N GLY A 453 -8.31 -26.30 -14.58
CA GLY A 453 -9.58 -25.95 -13.94
C GLY A 453 -10.41 -27.14 -13.47
N SER A 454 -9.89 -28.37 -13.61
CA SER A 454 -10.51 -29.57 -13.05
C SER A 454 -10.14 -29.79 -11.57
N GLY A 455 -10.76 -30.79 -10.94
CA GLY A 455 -10.53 -31.11 -9.53
C GLY A 455 -11.56 -30.46 -8.61
N ASP A 456 -11.22 -30.32 -7.34
CA ASP A 456 -12.16 -29.84 -6.33
C ASP A 456 -12.30 -28.31 -6.38
N PRO A 457 -13.53 -27.77 -6.40
CA PRO A 457 -13.75 -26.34 -6.36
C PRO A 457 -13.41 -25.76 -4.98
N PRO A 458 -13.14 -24.44 -4.90
CA PRO A 458 -13.04 -23.74 -3.63
C PRO A 458 -14.38 -23.81 -2.87
N GLU A 459 -14.30 -23.94 -1.54
CA GLU A 459 -15.49 -23.89 -0.66
C GLU A 459 -16.08 -22.47 -0.56
N SER A 460 -15.23 -21.45 -0.71
CA SER A 460 -15.60 -20.04 -0.73
C SER A 460 -14.52 -19.20 -1.40
N PHE A 461 -14.85 -17.95 -1.74
CA PHE A 461 -13.92 -16.93 -2.26
C PHE A 461 -13.26 -16.08 -1.15
N THR A 462 -13.70 -16.26 0.09
CA THR A 462 -13.27 -15.47 1.25
C THR A 462 -12.47 -16.30 2.25
N GLY A 463 -12.12 -17.55 1.90
CA GLY A 463 -11.24 -18.39 2.71
C GLY A 463 -9.81 -17.85 2.67
N ALA A 464 -9.05 -18.04 3.75
CA ALA A 464 -7.66 -17.58 3.81
C ALA A 464 -6.72 -18.43 2.93
N PHE A 465 -5.59 -17.84 2.50
CA PHE A 465 -4.53 -18.49 1.71
C PHE A 465 -4.99 -19.12 0.40
N GLN A 466 -5.98 -18.50 -0.26
CA GLN A 466 -6.49 -18.97 -1.54
C GLN A 466 -5.87 -18.15 -2.68
N VAL A 467 -5.29 -18.84 -3.66
CA VAL A 467 -4.79 -18.20 -4.89
C VAL A 467 -5.65 -18.66 -6.06
N PHE A 468 -6.33 -17.69 -6.67
CA PHE A 468 -7.22 -17.87 -7.79
C PHE A 468 -6.49 -17.51 -9.08
N ASN A 469 -6.18 -18.50 -9.91
CA ASN A 469 -5.39 -18.35 -11.12
C ASN A 469 -6.27 -18.36 -12.37
N VAL A 470 -6.20 -17.28 -13.14
CA VAL A 470 -6.80 -17.17 -14.47
C VAL A 470 -5.69 -17.41 -15.50
N GLN A 471 -5.74 -18.54 -16.20
CA GLN A 471 -4.76 -18.97 -17.21
C GLN A 471 -5.36 -19.08 -18.62
N ALA A 472 -6.67 -18.86 -18.76
CA ALA A 472 -7.41 -18.85 -20.00
C ALA A 472 -8.39 -17.68 -20.02
N ALA A 473 -9.09 -17.48 -21.14
CA ALA A 473 -10.12 -16.44 -21.25
C ALA A 473 -11.35 -16.80 -20.43
N VAL A 474 -11.75 -15.92 -19.51
CA VAL A 474 -12.89 -16.10 -18.60
C VAL A 474 -13.60 -14.78 -18.33
N GLN A 475 -14.80 -14.84 -17.75
CA GLN A 475 -15.62 -13.66 -17.47
C GLN A 475 -16.08 -13.65 -16.02
N GLN A 476 -16.38 -12.47 -15.48
CA GLN A 476 -17.01 -12.27 -14.17
C GLN A 476 -18.31 -11.51 -14.37
N ASN A 477 -19.45 -12.19 -14.29
CA ASN A 477 -20.76 -11.56 -14.54
C ASN A 477 -21.60 -11.32 -13.29
N GLN A 478 -21.27 -11.95 -12.16
CA GLN A 478 -21.89 -11.69 -10.85
C GLN A 478 -20.90 -11.08 -9.86
N ALA A 479 -21.40 -10.33 -8.89
CA ALA A 479 -20.55 -9.69 -7.88
C ALA A 479 -19.61 -10.71 -7.20
N LEU A 480 -18.30 -10.42 -7.20
CA LEU A 480 -17.28 -11.31 -6.67
C LEU A 480 -16.40 -10.57 -5.66
N THR A 481 -16.25 -11.17 -4.47
CA THR A 481 -15.38 -10.66 -3.41
C THR A 481 -14.31 -11.70 -3.08
N ILE A 482 -13.05 -11.39 -3.38
CA ILE A 482 -11.89 -12.13 -2.88
C ILE A 482 -11.41 -11.41 -1.61
N GLY A 483 -11.77 -11.95 -0.44
CA GLY A 483 -11.61 -11.25 0.84
C GLY A 483 -10.80 -11.99 1.92
N GLY A 484 -10.33 -13.20 1.62
CA GLY A 484 -9.55 -13.98 2.58
C GLY A 484 -8.18 -13.37 2.87
N ILE A 485 -7.66 -13.58 4.09
CA ILE A 485 -6.29 -13.19 4.45
C ILE A 485 -5.32 -13.84 3.47
N GLU A 486 -4.36 -13.06 2.93
CA GLU A 486 -3.35 -13.54 1.96
C GLU A 486 -3.97 -14.29 0.77
N SER A 487 -5.16 -13.87 0.34
CA SER A 487 -5.83 -14.45 -0.82
C SER A 487 -5.79 -13.51 -2.00
N TYR A 488 -5.47 -14.07 -3.17
CA TYR A 488 -5.08 -13.29 -4.33
C TYR A 488 -5.73 -13.82 -5.58
N LEU A 489 -6.19 -12.92 -6.45
CA LEU A 489 -6.50 -13.25 -7.83
C LEU A 489 -5.32 -12.91 -8.72
N TRP A 490 -4.88 -13.87 -9.53
CA TRP A 490 -3.79 -13.75 -10.48
C TRP A 490 -4.30 -14.02 -11.89
N VAL A 491 -4.18 -13.02 -12.77
CA VAL A 491 -4.24 -13.24 -14.21
C VAL A 491 -2.83 -13.57 -14.67
N ARG A 492 -2.62 -14.86 -14.96
CA ARG A 492 -1.32 -15.42 -15.33
C ARG A 492 -0.95 -15.05 -16.76
N ALA A 493 0.29 -15.32 -17.16
CA ALA A 493 0.71 -15.16 -18.54
C ALA A 493 -0.21 -15.97 -19.50
N GLY A 494 -0.72 -15.32 -20.54
CA GLY A 494 -1.69 -15.89 -21.48
C GLY A 494 -3.16 -15.93 -20.99
N GLY A 495 -3.43 -15.61 -19.72
CA GLY A 495 -4.78 -15.52 -19.18
C GLY A 495 -5.48 -14.22 -19.53
N GLU A 496 -6.81 -14.26 -19.62
CA GLU A 496 -7.65 -13.10 -19.94
C GLU A 496 -8.88 -13.08 -19.04
N LEU A 497 -9.10 -11.98 -18.32
CA LEU A 497 -10.25 -11.81 -17.42
C LEU A 497 -11.11 -10.62 -17.84
N THR A 498 -12.38 -10.86 -18.14
CA THR A 498 -13.36 -9.79 -18.38
C THR A 498 -14.24 -9.55 -17.15
N LEU A 499 -14.20 -8.34 -16.60
CA LEU A 499 -15.00 -7.89 -15.46
C LEU A 499 -16.26 -7.18 -15.94
N ASN A 500 -17.42 -7.82 -15.83
CA ASN A 500 -18.71 -7.26 -16.24
C ASN A 500 -19.58 -6.80 -15.06
N ASN A 501 -19.15 -7.02 -13.82
CA ASN A 501 -19.90 -6.67 -12.62
C ASN A 501 -18.96 -6.18 -11.50
N ASN A 502 -19.48 -6.03 -10.28
CA ASN A 502 -18.75 -5.55 -9.12
C ASN A 502 -17.68 -6.56 -8.67
N PHE A 503 -16.43 -6.13 -8.59
CA PHE A 503 -15.32 -6.94 -8.10
C PHE A 503 -14.70 -6.26 -6.88
N THR A 504 -14.56 -6.99 -5.79
CA THR A 504 -13.92 -6.53 -4.56
C THR A 504 -12.72 -7.43 -4.24
N GLY A 505 -11.53 -6.84 -4.13
CA GLY A 505 -10.26 -7.56 -3.97
C GLY A 505 -9.18 -6.94 -4.85
N ALA A 506 -7.97 -7.49 -4.81
CA ALA A 506 -6.85 -7.06 -5.65
C ALA A 506 -6.60 -8.06 -6.79
N ILE A 507 -6.40 -7.53 -8.01
CA ILE A 507 -6.04 -8.32 -9.19
C ILE A 507 -4.55 -8.14 -9.49
N ASN A 508 -3.81 -9.24 -9.51
CA ASN A 508 -2.41 -9.26 -9.95
C ASN A 508 -2.33 -9.73 -11.41
N LEU A 509 -1.42 -9.14 -12.20
CA LEU A 509 -1.18 -9.51 -13.60
C LEU A 509 0.26 -9.94 -13.79
N GLU A 510 0.47 -11.14 -14.31
CA GLU A 510 1.77 -11.73 -14.61
C GLU A 510 2.01 -11.81 -16.12
N GLY A 511 3.26 -11.59 -16.54
CA GLY A 511 3.64 -11.72 -17.94
C GLY A 511 2.79 -10.84 -18.86
N ASN A 512 2.20 -11.45 -19.88
CA ASN A 512 1.33 -10.81 -20.88
C ASN A 512 -0.18 -10.97 -20.57
N GLY A 513 -0.56 -11.25 -19.31
CA GLY A 513 -1.97 -11.38 -18.92
C GLY A 513 -2.81 -10.14 -19.26
N VAL A 514 -4.11 -10.35 -19.51
CA VAL A 514 -5.04 -9.33 -19.99
C VAL A 514 -6.25 -9.19 -19.06
N VAL A 515 -6.62 -7.95 -18.74
CA VAL A 515 -7.85 -7.66 -17.98
C VAL A 515 -8.72 -6.67 -18.74
N HIS A 516 -9.98 -7.03 -18.98
CA HIS A 516 -11.01 -6.14 -19.55
C HIS A 516 -11.91 -5.63 -18.43
N VAL A 517 -11.79 -4.35 -18.09
CA VAL A 517 -12.62 -3.66 -17.10
C VAL A 517 -13.86 -3.09 -17.80
N ASN A 518 -14.99 -3.78 -17.66
CA ASN A 518 -16.30 -3.37 -18.19
C ASN A 518 -17.34 -3.20 -17.07
N THR A 519 -16.90 -2.58 -15.98
CA THR A 519 -17.71 -2.22 -14.81
C THR A 519 -17.45 -0.76 -14.43
N SER A 520 -18.44 -0.09 -13.85
CA SER A 520 -18.31 1.28 -13.35
C SER A 520 -17.66 1.35 -11.96
N GLN A 521 -17.57 0.23 -11.23
CA GLN A 521 -16.89 0.18 -9.95
C GLN A 521 -15.37 0.24 -10.16
N PRO A 522 -14.64 1.08 -9.40
CA PRO A 522 -13.17 1.07 -9.43
C PRO A 522 -12.61 -0.30 -9.03
N VAL A 523 -11.67 -0.81 -9.83
CA VAL A 523 -10.97 -2.07 -9.58
C VAL A 523 -9.62 -1.77 -8.94
N ILE A 524 -9.22 -2.58 -7.94
CA ILE A 524 -7.91 -2.48 -7.30
C ILE A 524 -6.96 -3.45 -7.99
N PHE A 525 -5.83 -2.91 -8.47
CA PHE A 525 -4.74 -3.71 -9.02
C PHE A 525 -3.61 -3.84 -7.99
N GLY A 526 -3.10 -5.06 -7.85
CA GLY A 526 -1.92 -5.36 -7.04
C GLY A 526 -0.65 -5.22 -7.86
N SER A 527 0.13 -6.30 -7.98
CA SER A 527 1.29 -6.38 -8.86
C SER A 527 0.85 -6.43 -10.32
N VAL A 528 1.33 -5.51 -11.14
CA VAL A 528 1.01 -5.44 -12.57
C VAL A 528 2.29 -5.54 -13.40
N SER A 529 2.42 -6.60 -14.18
CA SER A 529 3.55 -6.82 -15.08
C SER A 529 3.64 -5.72 -16.16
N PRO A 530 4.85 -5.22 -16.49
CA PRO A 530 5.06 -4.28 -17.59
C PRO A 530 4.57 -4.77 -18.97
N ALA A 531 4.51 -6.09 -19.19
CA ALA A 531 4.05 -6.69 -20.44
C ALA A 531 2.54 -6.99 -20.47
N SER A 532 1.82 -6.79 -19.36
CA SER A 532 0.38 -7.04 -19.25
C SER A 532 -0.45 -5.97 -19.95
N THR A 533 -1.72 -6.25 -20.23
CA THR A 533 -2.62 -5.27 -20.86
C THR A 533 -3.90 -5.10 -20.05
N VAL A 534 -4.30 -3.85 -19.79
CA VAL A 534 -5.59 -3.53 -19.16
C VAL A 534 -6.46 -2.71 -20.12
N TRP A 535 -7.65 -3.22 -20.43
CA TRP A 535 -8.65 -2.58 -21.28
C TRP A 535 -9.73 -1.94 -20.44
N PHE A 536 -9.95 -0.64 -20.57
CA PHE A 536 -11.07 0.06 -19.95
C PHE A 536 -12.19 0.22 -20.98
N GLY A 537 -13.23 -0.62 -20.87
CA GLY A 537 -14.35 -0.72 -21.79
C GLY A 537 -15.46 0.31 -21.54
N THR A 538 -16.63 0.08 -22.14
CA THR A 538 -17.75 1.05 -22.17
C THR A 538 -18.26 1.47 -20.80
N ASN A 539 -18.39 0.53 -19.86
CA ASN A 539 -18.99 0.81 -18.55
C ASN A 539 -18.00 1.44 -17.55
N ALA A 540 -16.70 1.34 -17.79
CA ALA A 540 -15.72 2.03 -16.97
C ALA A 540 -15.83 3.55 -17.17
N THR A 541 -15.72 4.31 -16.09
CA THR A 541 -15.84 5.80 -16.10
C THR A 541 -14.54 6.49 -15.70
N SER A 542 -13.63 5.77 -15.03
CA SER A 542 -12.33 6.27 -14.56
C SER A 542 -11.25 5.20 -14.65
N ILE A 543 -9.99 5.65 -14.73
CA ILE A 543 -8.80 4.80 -14.63
C ILE A 543 -8.28 4.88 -13.18
N PRO A 544 -8.22 3.77 -12.45
CA PRO A 544 -7.67 3.75 -11.09
C PRO A 544 -6.18 4.12 -11.07
N ALA A 545 -5.74 4.76 -9.98
CA ALA A 545 -4.33 5.05 -9.76
C ALA A 545 -3.55 3.75 -9.51
N ALA A 546 -2.72 3.34 -10.46
CA ALA A 546 -1.79 2.21 -10.35
C ALA A 546 -0.67 2.37 -11.39
N ALA A 547 0.34 1.50 -11.32
CA ALA A 547 1.29 1.30 -12.42
C ALA A 547 0.73 0.24 -13.37
N TYR A 548 0.76 0.50 -14.67
CA TYR A 548 0.26 -0.44 -15.68
C TYR A 548 1.34 -0.81 -16.69
N GLY A 549 1.17 -1.97 -17.32
CA GLY A 549 1.88 -2.33 -18.55
C GLY A 549 1.33 -1.52 -19.73
N HIS A 550 0.52 -2.16 -20.56
CA HIS A 550 -0.22 -1.55 -21.66
C HIS A 550 -1.63 -1.18 -21.21
N VAL A 551 -2.15 -0.04 -21.70
CA VAL A 551 -3.52 0.41 -21.43
C VAL A 551 -4.25 0.69 -22.74
N VAL A 552 -5.47 0.16 -22.86
CA VAL A 552 -6.38 0.43 -23.97
C VAL A 552 -7.66 1.07 -23.44
N ILE A 553 -8.05 2.19 -24.04
CA ILE A 553 -9.25 2.95 -23.68
C ILE A 553 -10.28 2.80 -24.80
N ALA A 554 -11.42 2.20 -24.47
CA ALA A 554 -12.49 1.88 -25.41
C ALA A 554 -13.86 2.38 -24.92
N GLY A 555 -14.81 2.49 -25.86
CA GLY A 555 -16.21 2.81 -25.55
C GLY A 555 -16.41 4.28 -25.13
N SER A 556 -16.63 4.54 -23.85
CA SER A 556 -16.97 5.87 -23.31
C SER A 556 -15.74 6.68 -22.86
N VAL A 557 -15.95 7.96 -22.51
CA VAL A 557 -14.89 8.82 -21.95
C VAL A 557 -14.46 8.35 -20.56
N LYS A 558 -13.15 8.25 -20.34
CA LYS A 558 -12.56 7.90 -19.04
C LYS A 558 -11.90 9.11 -18.38
N THR A 559 -12.00 9.20 -17.06
CA THR A 559 -11.29 10.20 -16.26
C THR A 559 -10.01 9.60 -15.68
N LEU A 560 -8.89 10.30 -15.84
CA LEU A 560 -7.60 9.98 -15.23
C LEU A 560 -7.61 10.25 -13.72
N PRO A 561 -6.81 9.51 -12.94
CA PRO A 561 -6.66 9.78 -11.51
C PRO A 561 -5.89 11.09 -11.29
N GLU A 562 -5.96 11.61 -10.06
CA GLU A 562 -5.07 12.68 -9.62
C GLU A 562 -3.63 12.17 -9.49
N GLY A 563 -2.64 13.03 -9.75
CA GLY A 563 -1.23 12.66 -9.71
C GLY A 563 -0.77 11.90 -10.95
N ASN A 564 0.27 11.07 -10.79
CA ASN A 564 0.97 10.42 -11.90
C ASN A 564 0.48 8.98 -12.14
N LEU A 565 0.01 8.71 -13.36
CA LEU A 565 -0.26 7.39 -13.90
C LEU A 565 0.98 6.90 -14.67
N ALA A 566 1.67 5.90 -14.12
CA ALA A 566 2.86 5.33 -14.74
C ALA A 566 2.51 4.17 -15.68
N LEU A 567 2.89 4.28 -16.95
CA LEU A 567 2.67 3.28 -17.99
C LEU A 567 4.01 2.75 -18.51
N ALA A 568 4.30 1.48 -18.25
CA ALA A 568 5.51 0.82 -18.73
C ALA A 568 5.44 0.41 -20.21
N GLY A 569 4.23 0.24 -20.74
CA GLY A 569 3.93 -0.12 -22.12
C GLY A 569 3.25 1.01 -22.90
N ASN A 570 2.42 0.62 -23.86
CA ASN A 570 1.72 1.53 -24.79
C ASN A 570 0.40 2.03 -24.21
N LEU A 571 -0.03 3.22 -24.63
CA LEU A 571 -1.37 3.74 -24.41
C LEU A 571 -2.11 3.86 -25.75
N GLN A 572 -3.27 3.21 -25.86
CA GLN A 572 -4.14 3.29 -27.03
C GLN A 572 -5.52 3.84 -26.64
N ILE A 573 -5.99 4.87 -27.34
CA ILE A 573 -7.34 5.40 -27.21
C ILE A 573 -8.09 5.09 -28.50
N GLU A 574 -9.06 4.19 -28.45
CA GLU A 574 -9.78 3.71 -29.63
C GLU A 574 -10.76 4.74 -30.19
N ALA A 575 -11.18 4.54 -31.44
CA ALA A 575 -12.21 5.37 -32.06
C ALA A 575 -13.52 5.28 -31.27
N GLY A 576 -14.18 6.43 -31.03
CA GLY A 576 -15.38 6.53 -30.21
C GLY A 576 -15.12 6.68 -28.71
N ALA A 577 -13.93 6.32 -28.23
CA ALA A 577 -13.53 6.52 -26.84
C ALA A 577 -12.98 7.93 -26.58
N GLY A 578 -12.84 8.28 -25.30
CA GLY A 578 -12.14 9.51 -24.94
C GLY A 578 -11.46 9.49 -23.59
N LEU A 579 -10.61 10.49 -23.36
CA LEU A 579 -9.82 10.60 -22.14
C LEU A 579 -9.84 12.04 -21.61
N SER A 580 -10.01 12.18 -20.29
CA SER A 580 -10.11 13.45 -19.59
C SER A 580 -9.18 13.44 -18.38
N GLY A 581 -8.50 14.56 -18.10
CA GLY A 581 -7.79 14.78 -16.83
C GLY A 581 -8.75 14.83 -15.64
N SER A 582 -8.22 14.79 -14.42
CA SER A 582 -8.96 14.91 -13.15
C SER A 582 -9.66 16.27 -13.01
N LEU A 583 -10.52 16.42 -11.99
CA LEU A 583 -11.21 17.68 -11.71
C LEU A 583 -10.24 18.74 -11.15
N SER A 584 -9.20 18.30 -10.45
CA SER A 584 -8.15 19.18 -9.91
C SER A 584 -7.14 19.63 -10.98
N GLY A 585 -7.16 19.05 -12.19
CA GLY A 585 -6.21 19.39 -13.26
C GLY A 585 -4.78 18.92 -13.01
N THR A 586 -4.57 17.99 -12.07
CA THR A 586 -3.25 17.51 -11.64
C THR A 586 -2.82 16.20 -12.29
N SER A 587 -3.67 15.62 -13.16
CA SER A 587 -3.37 14.34 -13.82
C SER A 587 -2.13 14.44 -14.70
N THR A 588 -1.25 13.47 -14.55
CA THR A 588 -0.04 13.29 -15.36
C THR A 588 0.04 11.85 -15.83
N ILE A 589 0.39 11.62 -17.09
CA ILE A 589 0.74 10.30 -17.62
C ILE A 589 2.25 10.28 -17.87
N THR A 590 2.97 9.36 -17.23
CA THR A 590 4.36 9.06 -17.57
C THR A 590 4.41 7.79 -18.41
N LEU A 591 4.84 7.88 -19.66
CA LEU A 591 4.76 6.82 -20.66
C LEU A 591 6.14 6.33 -21.10
N ALA A 592 6.38 5.02 -21.01
CA ALA A 592 7.58 4.38 -21.53
C ALA A 592 7.37 3.78 -22.95
N GLY A 593 6.14 3.48 -23.36
CA GLY A 593 5.82 2.99 -24.71
C GLY A 593 5.31 4.07 -25.68
N ASN A 594 4.54 3.64 -26.67
CA ASN A 594 3.94 4.49 -27.70
C ASN A 594 2.55 5.00 -27.31
N LEU A 595 2.11 6.11 -27.91
CA LEU A 595 0.77 6.67 -27.75
C LEU A 595 0.03 6.68 -29.09
N GLN A 596 -1.13 6.04 -29.13
CA GLN A 596 -2.07 6.09 -30.25
C GLN A 596 -3.39 6.72 -29.81
N ILE A 597 -3.81 7.77 -30.50
CA ILE A 597 -5.08 8.47 -30.24
C ILE A 597 -5.95 8.34 -31.49
N ALA A 598 -6.92 7.43 -31.50
CA ALA A 598 -7.99 7.39 -32.51
C ALA A 598 -9.28 8.06 -32.00
N GLY A 599 -9.49 8.09 -30.69
CA GLY A 599 -10.59 8.76 -30.01
C GLY A 599 -10.38 10.25 -29.76
N ALA A 600 -11.06 10.81 -28.76
CA ALA A 600 -11.03 12.23 -28.43
C ALA A 600 -10.39 12.53 -27.05
N LEU A 601 -9.68 13.64 -26.94
CA LEU A 601 -9.23 14.18 -25.65
C LEU A 601 -10.17 15.32 -25.22
N ASN A 602 -10.45 15.43 -23.92
CA ASN A 602 -11.29 16.50 -23.39
C ASN A 602 -10.52 17.84 -23.34
N PRO A 603 -10.88 18.85 -24.16
CA PRO A 603 -10.15 20.12 -24.22
C PRO A 603 -10.32 21.00 -22.97
N GLU A 604 -11.40 20.81 -22.20
CA GLU A 604 -11.68 21.56 -20.97
C GLU A 604 -10.97 20.98 -19.75
N ARG A 605 -10.53 19.72 -19.84
CA ARG A 605 -9.85 18.98 -18.76
C ARG A 605 -8.60 18.31 -19.31
N LYS A 606 -7.64 19.14 -19.73
CA LYS A 606 -6.34 18.69 -20.22
C LYS A 606 -5.50 18.07 -19.09
N PHE A 607 -4.51 17.26 -19.45
CA PHE A 607 -3.58 16.60 -18.52
C PHE A 607 -2.14 16.70 -19.05
N ASN A 608 -1.16 16.35 -18.21
CA ASN A 608 0.25 16.34 -18.58
C ASN A 608 0.65 15.00 -19.20
N LEU A 609 1.48 15.03 -20.26
CA LEU A 609 2.02 13.84 -20.91
C LEU A 609 3.54 13.87 -20.90
N HIS A 610 4.18 12.96 -20.18
CA HIS A 610 5.62 12.88 -20.05
C HIS A 610 6.15 11.58 -20.67
N PHE A 611 7.07 11.70 -21.63
CA PHE A 611 7.77 10.56 -22.22
C PHE A 611 9.02 10.23 -21.42
N LYS A 612 9.25 8.95 -21.13
CA LYS A 612 10.37 8.49 -20.31
C LYS A 612 11.71 8.68 -21.03
N GLU A 613 12.76 8.94 -20.25
CA GLU A 613 14.12 9.22 -20.73
C GLU A 613 14.73 8.11 -21.60
N SER A 614 15.61 8.49 -22.53
CA SER A 614 16.43 7.58 -23.37
C SER A 614 15.68 6.53 -24.19
N LEU A 615 14.38 6.72 -24.45
CA LEU A 615 13.56 5.82 -25.25
C LEU A 615 13.06 6.50 -26.54
N SER A 616 12.71 5.69 -27.53
CA SER A 616 12.06 6.15 -28.76
C SER A 616 10.57 5.86 -28.70
N HIS A 617 9.76 6.87 -28.98
CA HIS A 617 8.31 6.83 -28.90
C HIS A 617 7.69 7.26 -30.23
N THR A 618 6.54 6.67 -30.54
CA THR A 618 5.65 7.12 -31.60
C THR A 618 4.39 7.71 -31.00
N LEU A 619 4.01 8.89 -31.47
CA LEU A 619 2.75 9.57 -31.16
C LEU A 619 1.89 9.61 -32.42
N LEU A 620 0.87 8.76 -32.50
CA LEU A 620 -0.08 8.75 -33.61
C LEU A 620 -1.30 9.60 -33.25
N LEU A 621 -1.43 10.77 -33.87
CA LEU A 621 -2.50 11.73 -33.59
C LEU A 621 -3.73 11.49 -34.47
N GLY A 622 -4.86 11.22 -33.83
CA GLY A 622 -6.21 11.31 -34.40
C GLY A 622 -6.97 12.51 -33.82
N GLY A 623 -7.91 13.06 -34.60
CA GLY A 623 -8.74 14.19 -34.17
C GLY A 623 -7.97 15.47 -33.79
N LEU A 624 -8.52 16.23 -32.85
CA LEU A 624 -7.84 17.33 -32.14
C LEU A 624 -7.13 16.75 -30.92
N SER A 625 -5.83 17.03 -30.76
CA SER A 625 -5.02 16.51 -29.67
C SER A 625 -4.53 17.66 -28.79
N SER A 626 -5.05 17.73 -27.57
CA SER A 626 -4.83 18.86 -26.66
C SER A 626 -4.37 18.37 -25.28
N PHE A 627 -3.24 18.90 -24.80
CA PHE A 627 -2.64 18.58 -23.51
C PHE A 627 -2.36 19.85 -22.71
N ASN A 628 -2.23 19.72 -21.39
CA ASN A 628 -1.77 20.82 -20.57
C ASN A 628 -0.27 21.02 -20.80
N GLU A 629 0.50 19.96 -20.60
CA GLU A 629 1.93 19.92 -20.83
C GLU A 629 2.31 18.67 -21.63
N LEU A 630 3.30 18.82 -22.51
CA LEU A 630 4.04 17.70 -23.07
C LEU A 630 5.52 17.83 -22.67
N MET A 631 6.05 16.80 -22.02
CA MET A 631 7.45 16.72 -21.62
C MET A 631 8.16 15.59 -22.37
N VAL A 632 9.24 15.91 -23.05
CA VAL A 632 10.20 14.95 -23.60
C VAL A 632 11.42 14.94 -22.70
N LYS A 633 11.60 13.85 -21.95
CA LYS A 633 12.71 13.72 -20.99
C LYS A 633 14.05 13.52 -21.69
N THR A 634 15.10 13.62 -20.89
CA THR A 634 16.50 13.58 -21.31
C THR A 634 16.77 12.39 -22.23
N GLY A 635 17.30 12.66 -23.43
CA GLY A 635 17.65 11.66 -24.44
C GLY A 635 16.48 10.91 -25.10
N ALA A 636 15.22 11.24 -24.80
CA ALA A 636 14.06 10.61 -25.43
C ALA A 636 13.81 11.19 -26.83
N SER A 637 13.30 10.37 -27.75
CA SER A 637 12.90 10.80 -29.10
C SER A 637 11.44 10.48 -29.35
N VAL A 638 10.62 11.48 -29.64
CA VAL A 638 9.18 11.33 -29.88
C VAL A 638 8.86 11.69 -31.33
N SER A 639 8.44 10.71 -32.12
CA SER A 639 8.03 10.90 -33.51
C SER A 639 6.52 11.01 -33.63
N VAL A 640 6.02 12.18 -34.02
CA VAL A 640 4.61 12.37 -34.33
C VAL A 640 4.35 11.85 -35.74
N SER A 641 3.52 10.80 -35.84
CA SER A 641 3.24 10.10 -37.08
C SER A 641 1.82 10.37 -37.59
N GLY A 642 1.67 10.31 -38.92
CA GLY A 642 0.41 10.55 -39.62
C GLY A 642 0.64 11.18 -40.99
N THR A 643 -0.23 10.89 -41.96
CA THR A 643 -0.16 11.48 -43.31
C THR A 643 -0.92 12.79 -43.41
N THR A 644 -1.93 12.98 -42.56
CA THR A 644 -2.74 14.19 -42.49
C THR A 644 -2.15 15.12 -41.44
N ALA A 645 -1.84 16.36 -41.82
CA ALA A 645 -1.38 17.37 -40.87
C ALA A 645 -2.45 17.60 -39.78
N ARG A 646 -2.00 17.61 -38.52
CA ARG A 646 -2.84 17.79 -37.31
C ARG A 646 -2.23 18.87 -36.43
N VAL A 647 -3.02 19.34 -35.46
CA VAL A 647 -2.57 20.31 -34.45
C VAL A 647 -2.29 19.57 -33.15
N LEU A 648 -1.08 19.75 -32.64
CA LEU A 648 -0.72 19.43 -31.26
C LEU A 648 -0.86 20.72 -30.44
N GLU A 649 -1.92 20.79 -29.65
CA GLU A 649 -2.23 21.95 -28.83
C GLU A 649 -1.77 21.74 -27.39
N LEU A 650 -1.01 22.69 -26.85
CA LEU A 650 -0.45 22.64 -25.50
C LEU A 650 -0.78 23.91 -24.72
N GLY A 651 -0.88 23.76 -23.40
CA GLY A 651 -1.13 24.85 -22.46
C GLY A 651 -2.59 25.02 -22.06
N THR A 652 -2.79 25.64 -20.91
CA THR A 652 -4.07 25.99 -20.29
C THR A 652 -4.00 27.39 -19.71
N SER A 653 -5.10 27.91 -19.15
CA SER A 653 -5.10 29.20 -18.44
C SER A 653 -4.24 29.21 -17.17
N SER A 654 -3.85 28.05 -16.63
CA SER A 654 -3.03 27.93 -15.42
C SER A 654 -1.53 27.69 -15.71
N GLY A 655 -1.16 27.26 -16.92
CA GLY A 655 0.24 27.04 -17.29
C GLY A 655 0.43 25.95 -18.34
N GLY A 656 1.51 25.17 -18.20
CA GLY A 656 1.87 24.05 -19.07
C GLY A 656 2.69 24.46 -20.30
N GLY A 657 2.48 23.76 -21.42
CA GLY A 657 3.18 23.99 -22.68
C GLY A 657 4.08 22.83 -23.11
N LEU A 658 5.25 23.15 -23.64
CA LEU A 658 6.21 22.17 -24.17
C LEU A 658 7.51 22.24 -23.38
N THR A 659 7.94 21.12 -22.82
CA THR A 659 9.26 20.97 -22.18
C THR A 659 10.05 19.89 -22.90
N ILE A 660 11.26 20.22 -23.33
CA ILE A 660 12.23 19.26 -23.89
C ILE A 660 13.51 19.37 -23.10
N GLU A 661 13.83 18.32 -22.36
CA GLU A 661 15.06 18.20 -21.57
C GLU A 661 16.29 17.97 -22.46
N ASP A 662 17.45 17.81 -21.83
CA ASP A 662 18.73 17.72 -22.53
C ASP A 662 18.78 16.52 -23.50
N ASN A 663 19.17 16.79 -24.75
CA ASN A 663 19.22 15.80 -25.84
C ASN A 663 17.88 15.14 -26.19
N GLY A 664 16.75 15.65 -25.68
CA GLY A 664 15.42 15.21 -26.09
C GLY A 664 15.05 15.72 -27.49
N GLU A 665 14.29 14.94 -28.24
CA GLU A 665 13.80 15.32 -29.58
C GLU A 665 12.29 15.12 -29.72
N LEU A 666 11.58 16.13 -30.21
CA LEU A 666 10.18 16.02 -30.66
C LEU A 666 10.11 16.24 -32.18
N LEU A 667 9.83 15.19 -32.95
CA LEU A 667 9.76 15.25 -34.42
C LEU A 667 8.30 15.38 -34.87
N LEU A 668 7.90 16.60 -35.27
CA LEU A 668 6.53 16.95 -35.63
C LEU A 668 6.20 16.79 -37.12
N ALA A 669 7.17 16.50 -37.99
CA ALA A 669 6.93 16.40 -39.43
C ALA A 669 6.08 17.58 -39.98
N ASN A 670 4.96 17.31 -40.67
CA ASN A 670 4.07 18.33 -41.22
C ASN A 670 2.98 18.81 -40.24
N HIS A 671 3.02 18.40 -38.97
CA HIS A 671 2.06 18.78 -37.94
C HIS A 671 2.30 20.22 -37.43
N THR A 672 1.27 20.80 -36.82
CA THR A 672 1.31 22.15 -36.24
C THR A 672 1.53 22.07 -34.73
N LEU A 673 2.53 22.78 -34.22
CA LEU A 673 2.68 23.04 -32.79
C LEU A 673 1.87 24.30 -32.44
N SER A 674 0.93 24.18 -31.50
CA SER A 674 0.13 25.30 -31.01
C SER A 674 0.28 25.47 -29.50
N ILE A 675 0.78 26.62 -29.04
CA ILE A 675 0.85 26.97 -27.61
C ILE A 675 -0.25 27.96 -27.28
N SER A 676 -0.97 27.74 -26.18
CA SER A 676 -2.15 28.51 -25.78
C SER A 676 -2.14 28.84 -24.28
N GLY A 677 -3.06 29.72 -23.85
CA GLY A 677 -3.24 30.05 -22.44
C GLY A 677 -1.99 30.68 -21.82
N GLN A 678 -1.54 30.18 -20.67
CA GLN A 678 -0.29 30.55 -20.00
C GLN A 678 0.86 29.58 -20.34
N GLY A 679 0.71 28.75 -21.38
CA GLY A 679 1.71 27.74 -21.75
C GLY A 679 3.04 28.34 -22.24
N VAL A 680 4.16 27.67 -21.98
CA VAL A 680 5.52 28.11 -22.31
C VAL A 680 6.25 27.03 -23.10
N ILE A 681 7.22 27.41 -23.93
CA ILE A 681 8.16 26.46 -24.57
C ILE A 681 9.50 26.53 -23.85
N THR A 682 9.98 25.41 -23.33
CA THR A 682 11.27 25.29 -22.65
C THR A 682 12.08 24.18 -23.30
N CYS A 683 13.11 24.56 -24.06
CA CYS A 683 14.10 23.61 -24.61
C CYS A 683 15.44 23.80 -23.88
N ASN A 684 15.89 22.79 -23.14
CA ASN A 684 17.17 22.81 -22.43
C ASN A 684 18.36 22.66 -23.42
N GLN A 685 19.59 22.45 -22.93
CA GLN A 685 20.84 22.74 -23.65
C GLN A 685 20.89 22.17 -25.07
N ASN A 686 20.40 20.95 -25.28
CA ASN A 686 20.35 20.28 -26.59
C ASN A 686 18.95 19.75 -26.95
N GLY A 687 17.91 20.11 -26.18
CA GLY A 687 16.53 19.75 -26.51
C GLY A 687 16.07 20.44 -27.79
N GLN A 688 15.42 19.70 -28.71
CA GLN A 688 15.03 20.26 -30.01
C GLN A 688 13.72 19.70 -30.58
N VAL A 689 13.05 20.53 -31.38
CA VAL A 689 11.85 20.18 -32.13
C VAL A 689 12.17 20.06 -33.62
N GLY A 690 11.83 18.95 -34.27
CA GLY A 690 12.00 18.71 -35.70
C GLY A 690 10.73 19.02 -36.50
N PHE A 691 10.86 19.66 -37.68
CA PHE A 691 9.74 19.99 -38.56
C PHE A 691 10.01 19.63 -40.03
N SER A 692 8.97 19.21 -40.76
CA SER A 692 8.99 18.99 -42.21
C SER A 692 7.74 19.60 -42.85
N LYS A 693 7.79 20.93 -43.04
CA LYS A 693 6.72 21.77 -43.59
C LYS A 693 5.47 21.86 -42.71
N GLY A 694 5.64 21.76 -41.40
CA GLY A 694 4.60 22.00 -40.39
C GLY A 694 4.33 23.49 -40.13
N ALA A 695 3.78 23.83 -38.98
CA ALA A 695 3.59 25.22 -38.56
C ALA A 695 3.78 25.41 -37.05
N VAL A 696 4.05 26.64 -36.64
CA VAL A 696 4.13 27.04 -35.23
C VAL A 696 3.17 28.19 -34.99
N THR A 697 2.24 28.01 -34.05
CA THR A 697 1.33 29.04 -33.57
C THR A 697 1.54 29.26 -32.09
N TYR A 698 1.99 30.45 -31.70
CA TYR A 698 2.23 30.84 -30.32
C TYR A 698 1.19 31.86 -29.89
N ASN A 699 0.17 31.39 -29.17
CA ASN A 699 -0.93 32.20 -28.64
C ASN A 699 -0.86 32.33 -27.09
N SER A 700 0.35 32.26 -26.52
CA SER A 700 0.53 32.30 -25.07
C SER A 700 0.42 33.72 -24.51
N GLN A 701 -0.30 33.84 -23.41
CA GLN A 701 -0.44 35.03 -22.59
C GLN A 701 0.63 35.13 -21.49
N SER A 702 1.47 34.10 -21.35
CA SER A 702 2.52 34.02 -20.32
C SER A 702 3.57 35.11 -20.46
N THR A 703 3.99 35.66 -19.33
CA THR A 703 5.13 36.57 -19.22
C THR A 703 6.46 35.84 -19.06
N THR A 704 6.43 34.53 -18.81
CA THR A 704 7.63 33.71 -18.75
C THR A 704 8.20 33.54 -20.17
N PRO A 705 9.49 33.83 -20.40
CA PRO A 705 10.08 33.72 -21.73
C PRO A 705 10.05 32.28 -22.25
N SER A 706 9.55 32.10 -23.47
CA SER A 706 9.63 30.84 -24.21
C SER A 706 10.89 30.79 -25.07
N SER A 707 11.50 29.61 -25.19
CA SER A 707 12.67 29.33 -26.02
C SER A 707 12.43 28.09 -26.87
N LEU A 708 12.24 28.30 -28.18
CA LEU A 708 12.11 27.25 -29.18
C LEU A 708 13.47 26.98 -29.82
N ARG A 709 13.93 25.73 -29.70
CA ARG A 709 15.09 25.19 -30.41
C ARG A 709 14.62 24.19 -31.45
N VAL A 710 15.08 24.33 -32.68
CA VAL A 710 14.72 23.45 -33.81
C VAL A 710 15.92 22.63 -34.29
N LYS A 711 15.71 21.49 -34.94
CA LYS A 711 16.77 20.64 -35.47
C LYS A 711 17.46 21.30 -36.66
N THR A 712 18.79 21.43 -36.59
CA THR A 712 19.60 22.13 -37.59
C THR A 712 19.56 21.42 -38.96
N ASN A 713 19.42 22.19 -40.04
CA ASN A 713 19.51 21.78 -41.45
C ASN A 713 18.36 20.93 -42.05
N ALA A 714 17.38 20.48 -41.25
CA ALA A 714 16.20 19.74 -41.73
C ALA A 714 14.89 20.52 -41.60
N ASP A 715 14.86 21.57 -40.78
CA ASP A 715 13.60 22.11 -40.29
C ASP A 715 13.08 23.31 -41.08
N SER A 716 12.03 23.04 -41.84
CA SER A 716 11.22 24.05 -42.51
C SER A 716 9.80 24.03 -41.97
N ILE A 717 9.26 25.20 -41.69
CA ILE A 717 7.85 25.41 -41.37
C ILE A 717 7.19 26.26 -42.44
N GLN A 718 5.91 26.05 -42.69
CA GLN A 718 5.12 26.91 -43.57
C GLN A 718 4.88 28.25 -42.90
N VAL A 719 4.35 28.23 -41.68
CA VAL A 719 3.86 29.42 -40.98
C VAL A 719 4.44 29.50 -39.58
N LEU A 720 4.91 30.69 -39.21
CA LEU A 720 5.17 31.10 -37.83
C LEU A 720 4.20 32.22 -37.46
N ARG A 721 3.33 31.99 -36.48
CA ARG A 721 2.41 33.01 -35.97
C ARG A 721 2.63 33.23 -34.48
N VAL A 722 2.76 34.49 -34.07
CA VAL A 722 2.88 34.92 -32.68
C VAL A 722 1.74 35.89 -32.37
N ASN A 723 0.93 35.57 -31.36
CA ASN A 723 -0.21 36.36 -30.91
C ASN A 723 -0.43 36.15 -29.41
N GLY A 724 0.49 36.65 -28.60
CA GLY A 724 0.44 36.54 -27.15
C GLY A 724 0.00 37.83 -26.46
N SER A 725 0.32 37.95 -25.17
CA SER A 725 0.18 39.22 -24.44
C SER A 725 1.31 40.19 -24.80
N THR A 726 1.19 41.47 -24.48
CA THR A 726 2.22 42.49 -24.78
C THR A 726 3.60 42.17 -24.17
N ASN A 727 3.61 41.46 -23.03
CA ASN A 727 4.83 41.06 -22.33
C ASN A 727 5.26 39.61 -22.61
N SER A 728 4.52 38.88 -23.45
CA SER A 728 4.91 37.53 -23.84
C SER A 728 6.13 37.58 -24.76
N GLN A 729 7.04 36.62 -24.58
CA GLN A 729 8.25 36.51 -25.38
C GLN A 729 8.42 35.09 -25.91
N LEU A 730 8.62 34.96 -27.22
CA LEU A 730 9.08 33.74 -27.88
C LEU A 730 10.46 33.99 -28.49
N THR A 731 11.44 33.21 -28.08
CA THR A 731 12.79 33.21 -28.67
C THR A 731 12.95 32.00 -29.58
N VAL A 732 13.30 32.21 -30.84
CA VAL A 732 13.75 31.13 -31.74
C VAL A 732 15.27 31.08 -31.65
N ALA A 733 15.78 30.08 -30.93
CA ALA A 733 17.14 30.05 -30.43
C ALA A 733 18.19 29.75 -31.51
N ASN A 734 17.82 29.02 -32.56
CA ASN A 734 18.70 28.60 -33.65
C ASN A 734 17.99 28.69 -35.01
N ARG A 735 18.62 28.15 -36.08
CA ARG A 735 18.18 28.40 -37.45
C ARG A 735 16.87 27.72 -37.81
N LEU A 736 15.86 28.52 -38.18
CA LEU A 736 14.55 28.06 -38.61
C LEU A 736 14.20 28.59 -40.00
N TYR A 737 13.84 27.71 -40.93
CA TYR A 737 13.39 28.11 -42.27
C TYR A 737 11.87 28.27 -42.33
N VAL A 738 11.41 29.43 -42.79
CA VAL A 738 9.97 29.74 -42.98
C VAL A 738 9.66 29.84 -44.46
N LEU A 739 8.69 29.04 -44.94
CA LEU A 739 8.41 28.84 -46.36
C LEU A 739 7.23 29.69 -46.90
N ASP A 740 6.29 30.12 -46.05
CA ASP A 740 5.12 30.91 -46.47
C ASP A 740 5.05 32.26 -45.77
N SER A 741 4.80 32.28 -44.46
CA SER A 741 4.59 33.55 -43.77
C SER A 741 4.98 33.53 -42.31
N MET A 742 5.55 34.64 -41.87
CA MET A 742 5.69 34.99 -40.46
C MET A 742 4.70 36.10 -40.12
N GLN A 743 4.02 36.00 -38.99
CA GLN A 743 3.13 37.04 -38.48
C GLN A 743 3.33 37.23 -36.99
N VAL A 744 3.55 38.47 -36.56
CA VAL A 744 3.51 38.87 -35.16
C VAL A 744 2.35 39.87 -35.01
N VAL A 745 1.32 39.47 -34.27
CA VAL A 745 0.14 40.29 -34.00
C VAL A 745 0.36 41.07 -32.70
N GLN A 746 0.65 40.37 -31.61
CA GLN A 746 0.92 40.91 -30.28
C GLN A 746 1.96 40.02 -29.56
N GLY A 747 2.77 40.63 -28.68
CA GLY A 747 3.91 39.99 -28.02
C GLY A 747 5.25 40.23 -28.71
N ASN A 748 6.32 39.63 -28.18
CA ASN A 748 7.69 39.80 -28.65
C ASN A 748 8.23 38.49 -29.27
N LEU A 749 8.59 38.54 -30.55
CA LEU A 749 9.35 37.48 -31.20
C LEU A 749 10.83 37.89 -31.27
N HIS A 750 11.69 37.14 -30.59
CA HIS A 750 13.13 37.26 -30.70
C HIS A 750 13.69 36.19 -31.63
N SER A 751 14.40 36.60 -32.68
CA SER A 751 15.04 35.70 -33.64
C SER A 751 16.54 35.70 -33.44
N ASN A 752 17.15 34.54 -33.20
CA ASN A 752 18.60 34.40 -33.32
C ASN A 752 19.05 34.08 -34.75
N ASN A 753 18.19 33.44 -35.57
CA ASN A 753 18.56 33.00 -36.93
C ASN A 753 17.37 32.51 -37.79
N ILE A 754 16.23 33.22 -37.83
CA ILE A 754 15.11 32.84 -38.71
C ILE A 754 15.44 33.25 -40.17
N ILE A 755 15.19 32.33 -41.10
CA ILE A 755 15.40 32.52 -42.54
C ILE A 755 14.06 32.41 -43.29
N LEU A 756 13.66 33.48 -43.97
CA LEU A 756 12.51 33.47 -44.88
C LEU A 756 12.94 32.98 -46.25
N VAL A 757 12.34 31.90 -46.73
CA VAL A 757 12.75 31.21 -47.95
C VAL A 757 11.84 31.57 -49.12
N SER A 758 12.46 31.93 -50.24
CA SER A 758 11.82 31.99 -51.54
C SER A 758 12.20 30.78 -52.36
N THR A 759 11.21 30.20 -53.04
CA THR A 759 11.33 29.11 -54.01
C THR A 759 10.93 29.62 -55.41
N ALA A 760 10.93 28.72 -56.40
CA ALA A 760 10.46 29.03 -57.76
C ALA A 760 8.96 29.35 -57.84
N GLU A 761 8.21 28.88 -56.85
CA GLU A 761 6.75 28.92 -56.79
C GLU A 761 6.22 29.99 -55.84
N LYS A 762 6.96 30.29 -54.77
CA LYS A 762 6.48 31.16 -53.68
C LYS A 762 7.62 31.89 -52.99
N THR A 763 7.35 33.08 -52.46
CA THR A 763 8.28 33.83 -51.61
C THR A 763 7.69 33.97 -50.22
N ALA A 764 8.43 33.52 -49.19
CA ALA A 764 8.01 33.72 -47.81
C ALA A 764 7.97 35.22 -47.47
N ARG A 765 6.95 35.64 -46.72
CA ARG A 765 6.70 37.05 -46.37
C ARG A 765 6.56 37.27 -44.87
N ILE A 766 6.92 38.46 -44.42
CA ILE A 766 6.45 38.96 -43.12
C ILE A 766 5.08 39.60 -43.38
N ALA A 767 4.03 39.06 -42.75
CA ALA A 767 2.70 39.62 -42.82
C ALA A 767 2.65 40.97 -42.08
N ALA A 768 1.72 41.85 -42.47
CA ALA A 768 1.55 43.13 -41.81
C ALA A 768 1.33 42.94 -40.29
N PHE A 769 2.06 43.71 -39.48
CA PHE A 769 1.80 43.83 -38.05
C PHE A 769 0.41 44.45 -37.91
N THR A 770 -0.52 43.69 -37.34
CA THR A 770 -1.94 44.09 -37.18
C THR A 770 -2.26 44.50 -35.74
N GLY A 771 -1.26 44.49 -34.85
CA GLY A 771 -1.33 44.90 -33.45
C GLY A 771 0.01 45.45 -32.96
N SER A 772 0.24 45.46 -31.65
CA SER A 772 1.43 46.05 -31.01
C SER A 772 2.63 45.10 -30.87
N GLY A 773 2.66 44.01 -31.65
CA GLY A 773 3.74 43.02 -31.60
C GLY A 773 5.10 43.56 -32.03
N THR A 774 6.17 43.00 -31.48
CA THR A 774 7.55 43.37 -31.79
C THR A 774 8.35 42.19 -32.34
N LEU A 775 9.26 42.46 -33.27
CA LEU A 775 10.20 41.50 -33.83
C LEU A 775 11.62 42.03 -33.59
N THR A 776 12.46 41.25 -32.93
CA THR A 776 13.83 41.64 -32.56
C THR A 776 14.84 40.57 -32.96
N GLY A 777 16.11 40.96 -33.16
CA GLY A 777 17.18 40.05 -33.60
C GLY A 777 17.26 39.85 -35.13
N PRO A 778 18.27 39.13 -35.63
CA PRO A 778 18.51 38.96 -37.07
C PRO A 778 17.41 38.14 -37.77
N ILE A 779 16.99 38.62 -38.93
CA ILE A 779 16.16 37.88 -39.90
C ILE A 779 16.92 37.79 -41.22
N GLY A 780 17.12 36.57 -41.72
CA GLY A 780 17.71 36.32 -43.02
C GLY A 780 16.64 36.12 -44.09
N PHE A 781 17.00 36.46 -45.34
CA PHE A 781 16.14 36.23 -46.50
C PHE A 781 16.91 35.41 -47.54
N GLN A 782 16.39 34.24 -47.88
CA GLN A 782 16.91 33.42 -48.98
C GLN A 782 16.05 33.67 -50.21
N ARG A 783 16.63 34.27 -51.25
CA ARG A 783 15.92 34.59 -52.48
C ARG A 783 16.21 33.56 -53.56
N TYR A 784 15.16 33.00 -54.16
CA TYR A 784 15.30 32.18 -55.37
C TYR A 784 15.47 33.08 -56.58
N ILE A 785 16.53 32.82 -57.35
CA ILE A 785 16.85 33.47 -58.61
C ILE A 785 16.78 32.40 -59.69
N ARG A 786 15.82 32.52 -60.63
CA ARG A 786 15.78 31.62 -61.80
C ARG A 786 17.07 31.78 -62.61
N PRO A 787 17.79 30.68 -62.89
CA PRO A 787 18.96 30.71 -63.77
C PRO A 787 18.64 31.30 -65.15
N GLY A 788 19.60 32.00 -65.75
CA GLY A 788 19.50 32.52 -67.13
C GLY A 788 18.64 33.77 -67.32
N ARG A 789 18.13 34.40 -66.25
CA ARG A 789 17.37 35.66 -66.33
C ARG A 789 18.17 36.84 -65.78
N MET A 790 18.11 37.98 -66.47
CA MET A 790 18.50 39.28 -65.90
C MET A 790 17.32 39.88 -65.14
N TYR A 791 17.55 40.28 -63.89
CA TYR A 791 16.53 40.87 -63.04
C TYR A 791 16.71 42.38 -63.01
N ARG A 792 15.66 43.10 -63.43
CA ARG A 792 15.62 44.57 -63.44
C ARG A 792 15.00 45.17 -62.17
N TYR A 793 14.29 44.34 -61.40
CA TYR A 793 13.60 44.73 -60.17
C TYR A 793 13.78 43.64 -59.10
N LEU A 794 14.25 44.03 -57.91
CA LEU A 794 14.28 43.20 -56.73
C LEU A 794 13.45 43.88 -55.65
N ALA A 795 12.18 43.48 -55.49
CA ALA A 795 11.37 43.93 -54.35
C ALA A 795 11.93 43.33 -53.05
N PHE A 796 12.00 44.15 -51.99
CA PHE A 796 12.42 43.70 -50.67
C PHE A 796 11.19 43.38 -49.81
N PRO A 797 11.21 42.28 -49.03
CA PRO A 797 10.05 41.83 -48.24
C PRO A 797 9.72 42.71 -47.03
N VAL A 798 10.52 43.76 -46.76
CA VAL A 798 10.32 44.72 -45.67
C VAL A 798 10.05 46.10 -46.29
N ALA A 799 8.95 46.74 -45.87
CA ALA A 799 8.59 48.07 -46.33
C ALA A 799 9.59 49.13 -45.81
N GLY A 800 9.96 50.09 -46.66
CA GLY A 800 10.81 51.24 -46.27
C GLY A 800 12.32 51.01 -46.37
N VAL A 801 12.78 49.85 -46.85
CA VAL A 801 14.21 49.60 -47.10
C VAL A 801 14.68 50.46 -48.29
N MET A 802 15.67 51.31 -48.03
CA MET A 802 16.30 52.18 -49.01
C MET A 802 17.44 51.46 -49.75
N VAL A 803 17.80 51.97 -50.93
CA VAL A 803 18.82 51.36 -51.79
C VAL A 803 20.23 51.48 -51.21
N ASP A 804 20.53 52.57 -50.52
CA ASP A 804 21.79 52.80 -49.81
C ASP A 804 22.09 51.68 -48.79
N SER A 805 21.06 51.20 -48.12
CA SER A 805 21.09 50.13 -47.12
C SER A 805 21.37 48.77 -47.76
N LEU A 806 21.12 48.61 -49.07
CA LEU A 806 21.41 47.39 -49.82
C LEU A 806 22.81 47.42 -50.44
N GLN A 807 23.32 48.61 -50.78
CA GLN A 807 24.64 48.81 -51.40
C GLN A 807 25.81 48.46 -50.48
N GLU A 808 25.61 48.49 -49.17
CA GLU A 808 26.58 48.07 -48.16
C GLU A 808 26.88 46.56 -48.22
N TYR A 809 25.99 45.75 -48.82
CA TYR A 809 26.06 44.28 -48.78
C TYR A 809 26.04 43.61 -50.16
N LEU A 810 25.54 44.30 -51.18
CA LEU A 810 25.52 43.85 -52.57
C LEU A 810 26.05 44.98 -53.47
N PRO A 811 27.01 44.73 -54.38
CA PRO A 811 27.45 45.74 -55.32
C PRO A 811 26.32 46.07 -56.30
N VAL A 812 25.55 47.11 -55.99
CA VAL A 812 24.55 47.68 -56.89
C VAL A 812 25.26 48.72 -57.76
N THR A 813 25.47 48.40 -59.04
CA THR A 813 26.10 49.31 -60.00
C THR A 813 25.06 49.92 -60.96
N GLY A 814 25.20 51.21 -61.28
CA GLY A 814 24.31 51.96 -62.19
C GLY A 814 23.85 53.31 -61.62
N ASN A 815 23.31 54.17 -62.48
CA ASN A 815 22.77 55.48 -62.08
C ASN A 815 21.38 55.32 -61.44
N PHE A 816 21.19 55.88 -60.25
CA PHE A 816 19.92 55.90 -59.52
C PHE A 816 19.10 57.14 -59.89
N TRP A 817 17.83 56.95 -60.25
CA TRP A 817 16.89 58.06 -60.47
C TRP A 817 15.87 58.07 -59.33
N VAL A 818 15.93 59.09 -58.48
CA VAL A 818 14.93 59.35 -57.43
C VAL A 818 13.98 60.42 -57.95
N PRO A 819 12.70 60.16 -58.20
CA PRO A 819 11.77 61.24 -58.53
C PRO A 819 11.59 62.12 -57.29
N ARG A 820 11.89 63.41 -57.40
CA ARG A 820 11.49 64.41 -56.39
C ARG A 820 9.97 64.37 -56.23
N LYS A 821 9.51 64.31 -54.97
CA LYS A 821 8.16 64.55 -54.43
C LYS A 821 7.02 64.57 -55.46
N VAL A 822 6.14 63.57 -55.40
CA VAL A 822 4.76 63.67 -55.90
C VAL A 822 3.79 63.38 -54.74
N PRO A 823 2.75 64.21 -54.50
CA PRO A 823 1.76 63.95 -53.46
C PRO A 823 0.82 62.80 -53.86
N ALA A 824 0.58 61.89 -52.92
CA ALA A 824 -0.54 60.95 -52.81
C ALA A 824 -0.98 60.15 -54.06
N LEU A 825 -0.55 58.87 -54.16
CA LEU A 825 -1.30 57.74 -54.76
C LEU A 825 -0.81 56.38 -54.17
N PRO A 826 -1.63 55.31 -54.14
CA PRO A 826 -1.41 54.11 -53.35
C PRO A 826 -0.67 53.02 -54.15
N ARG A 827 0.66 53.00 -54.10
CA ARG A 827 1.55 51.83 -54.37
C ARG A 827 3.00 52.31 -54.35
N PRO A 828 3.94 51.65 -53.65
CA PRO A 828 5.35 52.01 -53.73
C PRO A 828 5.95 51.49 -55.04
N LEU A 829 6.32 52.39 -55.95
CA LEU A 829 7.18 52.11 -57.11
C LEU A 829 8.66 52.17 -56.67
N LEU A 830 9.41 51.12 -57.02
CA LEU A 830 10.82 50.90 -56.66
C LEU A 830 11.79 51.73 -57.53
N PRO A 831 12.97 52.15 -57.01
CA PRO A 831 14.06 52.72 -57.81
C PRO A 831 14.75 51.66 -58.71
N CYS A 832 15.27 52.10 -59.85
CA CYS A 832 15.83 51.28 -60.93
C CYS A 832 17.33 50.94 -60.75
N PHE A 833 17.74 49.71 -61.05
CA PHE A 833 19.15 49.32 -61.27
C PHE A 833 19.26 48.05 -62.16
N SER A 834 20.47 47.73 -62.65
CA SER A 834 20.76 46.56 -63.49
C SER A 834 21.84 45.70 -62.85
N LEU A 835 21.54 44.44 -62.56
CA LEU A 835 22.48 43.48 -61.96
C LEU A 835 22.94 42.47 -63.03
N LYS A 836 24.23 42.46 -63.38
CA LYS A 836 24.81 41.46 -64.30
C LYS A 836 25.53 40.39 -63.47
N ILE A 837 24.90 39.23 -63.29
CA ILE A 837 25.51 38.07 -62.62
C ILE A 837 26.11 37.16 -63.70
N MET A 838 27.42 36.89 -63.64
CA MET A 838 28.09 35.94 -64.53
C MET A 838 27.86 34.48 -64.06
N PRO A 839 27.90 33.48 -64.97
CA PRO A 839 27.66 32.09 -64.62
C PRO A 839 28.76 31.55 -63.70
N GLY A 840 28.39 30.92 -62.58
CA GLY A 840 29.35 30.27 -61.66
C GLY A 840 29.47 30.85 -60.25
N HIS A 841 28.57 31.76 -59.83
CA HIS A 841 28.57 32.36 -58.49
C HIS A 841 27.26 32.12 -57.73
N LEU A 842 27.37 31.55 -56.53
CA LEU A 842 26.31 31.47 -55.52
C LEU A 842 26.57 32.57 -54.49
N PHE A 843 25.61 33.48 -54.28
CA PHE A 843 25.68 34.52 -53.26
C PHE A 843 25.20 33.96 -51.90
N PRO A 844 25.96 34.08 -50.80
CA PRO A 844 25.44 33.82 -49.46
C PRO A 844 24.49 34.94 -48.98
N PRO A 845 23.59 34.64 -48.02
CA PRO A 845 22.45 35.49 -47.67
C PRO A 845 22.86 36.79 -46.94
N PRO A 846 22.24 37.94 -47.23
CA PRO A 846 22.36 39.13 -46.40
C PRO A 846 21.63 38.92 -45.07
N ILE A 847 22.33 39.14 -43.96
CA ILE A 847 21.74 39.24 -42.61
C ILE A 847 21.39 40.70 -42.37
N VAL A 848 20.11 41.02 -42.22
CA VAL A 848 19.68 42.37 -41.79
C VAL A 848 19.53 42.34 -40.27
N ARG A 849 20.35 43.13 -39.57
CA ARG A 849 20.11 43.44 -38.14
C ARG A 849 19.10 44.59 -38.07
N LEU A 850 17.89 44.30 -37.64
CA LEU A 850 16.95 45.34 -37.23
C LEU A 850 17.16 45.60 -35.73
N ASN A 851 17.92 46.64 -35.39
CA ASN A 851 17.87 47.30 -34.08
C ASN A 851 18.19 48.79 -34.27
N SER A 852 17.23 49.66 -34.00
CA SER A 852 17.53 51.07 -33.73
C SER A 852 17.99 51.22 -32.28
N PRO A 853 18.78 52.24 -31.89
CA PRO A 853 19.80 52.97 -32.62
C PRO A 853 21.20 52.79 -31.97
N SER A 854 22.25 53.07 -32.75
CA SER A 854 23.69 53.13 -32.42
C SER A 854 24.49 51.81 -32.38
N GLY A 855 25.55 51.76 -33.21
CA GLY A 855 26.61 50.74 -33.18
C GLY A 855 26.70 49.87 -34.44
N GLY A 856 27.68 50.15 -35.30
CA GLY A 856 27.90 49.53 -36.62
C GLY A 856 28.29 48.05 -36.65
N VAL A 857 28.49 47.52 -37.86
CA VAL A 857 28.77 46.11 -38.14
C VAL A 857 30.11 45.95 -38.89
N ILE A 858 30.97 45.07 -38.37
CA ILE A 858 32.16 44.51 -39.05
C ILE A 858 31.77 43.12 -39.55
N LEU A 859 32.23 42.73 -40.75
CA LEU A 859 32.02 41.38 -41.32
C LEU A 859 33.35 40.75 -41.77
N TYR A 860 33.60 39.53 -41.27
CA TYR A 860 34.69 38.63 -41.66
C TYR A 860 34.21 37.63 -42.72
N LEU A 861 35.13 37.16 -43.57
CA LEU A 861 34.93 36.19 -44.65
C LEU A 861 35.74 34.92 -44.37
N CYS A 862 35.18 33.72 -44.58
CA CYS A 862 35.97 32.47 -44.68
C CYS A 862 35.43 31.50 -45.76
N ASP A 863 36.36 30.66 -46.25
CA ASP A 863 36.44 29.99 -47.55
C ASP A 863 36.15 28.49 -47.46
N THR A 864 35.40 27.92 -48.40
CA THR A 864 35.12 26.47 -48.45
C THR A 864 35.77 25.72 -49.61
N LYS A 865 36.89 26.20 -50.16
CA LYS A 865 37.75 25.36 -51.01
C LYS A 865 39.08 24.95 -50.39
N THR A 866 39.42 25.40 -49.17
CA THR A 866 40.65 24.95 -48.47
C THR A 866 40.45 24.39 -47.05
N ASN A 867 39.23 24.29 -46.53
CA ASN A 867 38.93 23.76 -45.18
C ASN A 867 39.53 24.62 -44.03
N HIS A 868 39.23 25.93 -44.02
CA HIS A 868 39.24 26.80 -42.83
C HIS A 868 38.19 27.91 -42.90
#